data_AF-A0A0D6LBS3-F1
#
_entry.id   AF-A0A0D6LBS3-F1
#
_cell.length_a   1.000
_cell.length_b   1.000
_cell.length_c   1.000
_cell.angle_alpha   90.00
_cell.angle_beta   90.00
_cell.angle_gamma   90.00
#
_symmetry.space_group_name_H-M   'P 1'
#
loop_
_entity.id
_entity.type
_entity.pdbx_description
1 polymer ?
#
loop_
_entity_poly.entity_id
_entity_poly.type
_entity_poly.pdbx_seq_one_letter_code
_entity_poly.pdbx_strand_id
1 'polypeptide(L)'
;MALGKSVDELCQLERTIVNKVNAGGSGTDISYWEGLLVHLKVHIAKTRLKELHQKMLKLKLARIREEQMREVGKVDSQGHVTIKKRPISDDEGDDLEKQVRKKIDLDELESTELDDEQKEMRWRQLSPEQLEVATLQLYERGGYSPSYGDVNDTMPGIEVLDEKSDVEDLLKRRREHRKQPAGVSKIEADMLAIARKGMEGDESTFSVEQPLETQSHLWSDKYRPRKPTYLNRVQTGFDWNKYNQTHYDMDNPPPKIVQGYKFNIFYPDLLDPSETPSFTVTPCDDPDFAVIRFKAGPPYEDIAFKCVNREWEMSLKENLLRLIFTVNTTGFVLIATVIFVVDAIGTFLIIQKVPYTEIDWSTYMQQVECYTKKNIRNYSQIGGDTGPVVFGVSIKMNVLLFAPPLFFILLLNVGIWRTILNLACCAVVQIYVGLPFLMYDPMAYIRRSFDLGRVFLFKWTVNWRFLPEEIFLSSRLHLALLSCHIVVLVIFGYHMWFRSHGGLRASLIELSHGIRTRTGVAETLFALFSANLIGITFARSLHYQFYSWYYHQLPFLLFWNSSTSAAVKQPAIVPWLSIIIKAYYYLDGYMVLPRFLRCVPCTSSAAIRFLTTEAAPAAEETFGRNIVFDRQLKRRQREWAVRQKDFDDAQYLKEEVGWRVADKVFDLTKFNPLTLDIGCGVGHIAPHMIKENVGTLVQCDMSETMVERSNGADDSEVKIERVVCDEETLEPFKNDQFDLLLSSLSAHWINDLPQWFRRCYDILKPDCPFIGALLSEDTLYELRVSLQLAEMERTGGVGSHISPFIKPQDVGSLLNRAGFDMITLDSDEIEVGYPNMFALMYDLQLMAESHCTFSRSPTIRKDVLLAAEAIYRTMYAKDGKYPATFRVISFIGWKPGPDMPKPAKRGSQNVSFKDLGKIVEDPHLMKNLSEKKDDSDSR
;
A
#
# COMPACT_ATOMS: atom_id res chain seq x y z
N MET A 1 16.26 35.42 -30.13
CA MET A 1 15.84 36.80 -30.49
C MET A 1 15.01 37.51 -29.42
N ALA A 2 14.23 36.79 -28.58
CA ALA A 2 13.29 37.42 -27.65
C ALA A 2 13.75 37.46 -26.16
N LEU A 3 14.82 36.74 -25.79
CA LEU A 3 15.34 36.75 -24.41
C LEU A 3 15.94 38.12 -24.05
N GLY A 4 15.48 38.69 -22.93
CA GLY A 4 16.04 39.90 -22.33
C GLY A 4 15.47 41.22 -22.84
N LYS A 5 14.47 41.20 -23.73
CA LYS A 5 13.84 42.40 -24.30
C LYS A 5 12.66 42.89 -23.46
N SER A 6 12.45 44.21 -23.43
CA SER A 6 11.30 44.83 -22.76
C SER A 6 9.98 44.55 -23.50
N VAL A 7 8.83 44.74 -22.84
CA VAL A 7 7.51 44.54 -23.48
C VAL A 7 7.37 45.43 -24.73
N ASP A 8 7.88 46.66 -24.69
CA ASP A 8 7.82 47.59 -25.82
C ASP A 8 8.68 47.14 -27.01
N GLU A 9 9.88 46.62 -26.74
CA GLU A 9 10.77 46.08 -27.78
C GLU A 9 10.18 44.82 -28.44
N LEU A 10 9.48 43.99 -27.66
CA LEU A 10 8.78 42.81 -28.18
C LEU A 10 7.55 43.21 -29.02
N CYS A 11 6.83 44.25 -28.63
CA CYS A 11 5.72 44.80 -29.43
C CYS A 11 6.21 45.43 -30.75
N GLN A 12 7.38 46.06 -30.76
CA GLN A 12 8.02 46.54 -32.00
C GLN A 12 8.45 45.38 -32.92
N LEU A 13 8.94 44.28 -32.33
CA LEU A 13 9.28 43.06 -33.05
C LEU A 13 8.03 42.43 -33.69
N GLU A 14 6.91 42.42 -32.96
CA GLU A 14 5.61 41.94 -33.44
C GLU A 14 5.15 42.75 -34.66
N ARG A 15 5.18 44.09 -34.58
CA ARG A 15 4.85 44.95 -35.73
C ARG A 15 5.74 44.69 -36.93
N THR A 16 7.03 44.45 -36.71
CA THR A 16 7.99 44.17 -37.79
C THR A 16 7.69 42.83 -38.48
N ILE A 17 7.32 41.80 -37.71
CA ILE A 17 6.97 40.48 -38.24
C ILE A 17 5.61 40.53 -38.95
N VAL A 18 4.61 41.20 -38.38
CA VAL A 18 3.30 41.41 -39.03
C VAL A 18 3.46 42.14 -40.35
N ASN A 19 4.29 43.18 -40.40
CA ASN A 19 4.57 43.90 -41.65
C ASN A 19 5.26 43.01 -42.69
N LYS A 20 6.14 42.08 -42.29
CA LYS A 20 6.76 41.11 -43.20
C LYS A 20 5.79 40.05 -43.72
N VAL A 21 4.87 39.57 -42.88
CA VAL A 21 3.79 38.66 -43.28
C VAL A 21 2.88 39.36 -44.29
N ASN A 22 2.51 40.62 -44.02
CA ASN A 22 1.62 41.40 -44.91
C ASN A 22 2.29 41.85 -46.22
N ALA A 23 3.62 42.07 -46.24
CA ALA A 23 4.34 42.52 -47.42
C ALA A 23 4.56 41.43 -48.49
N GLY A 24 4.34 40.15 -48.16
CA GLY A 24 4.16 39.03 -49.10
C GLY A 24 5.04 39.04 -50.36
N GLY A 25 6.37 38.99 -50.23
CA GLY A 25 7.30 38.93 -51.37
C GLY A 25 7.60 37.49 -51.84
N SER A 26 7.81 37.29 -53.14
CA SER A 26 8.19 36.00 -53.73
C SER A 26 9.48 35.45 -53.10
N GLY A 27 9.35 34.41 -52.27
CA GLY A 27 10.45 33.79 -51.51
C GLY A 27 10.33 33.86 -49.99
N THR A 28 9.26 34.47 -49.46
CA THR A 28 9.01 34.56 -48.00
C THR A 28 8.17 33.36 -47.53
N ASP A 29 8.70 32.54 -46.64
CA ASP A 29 7.96 31.43 -46.02
C ASP A 29 6.96 31.97 -44.98
N ILE A 30 5.71 32.15 -45.40
CA ILE A 30 4.63 32.70 -44.59
C ILE A 30 4.35 31.80 -43.38
N SER A 31 4.42 30.47 -43.54
CA SER A 31 4.16 29.51 -42.45
C SER A 31 5.20 29.65 -41.33
N TYR A 32 6.46 29.92 -41.68
CA TYR A 32 7.51 30.16 -40.69
C TYR A 32 7.25 31.45 -39.89
N TRP A 33 6.87 32.55 -40.54
CA TRP A 33 6.63 33.84 -39.88
C TRP A 33 5.36 33.84 -39.04
N GLU A 34 4.30 33.15 -39.47
CA GLU A 34 3.09 32.94 -38.68
C GLU A 34 3.36 32.11 -37.43
N GLY A 35 4.14 31.02 -37.54
CA GLY A 35 4.58 30.24 -36.39
C GLY A 35 5.42 31.07 -35.41
N LEU A 36 6.34 31.89 -35.93
CA LEU A 36 7.15 32.79 -35.10
C LEU A 36 6.30 33.86 -34.39
N LEU A 37 5.25 34.37 -35.04
CA LEU A 37 4.31 35.33 -34.45
C LEU A 37 3.56 34.74 -33.26
N VAL A 38 3.09 33.48 -33.37
CA VAL A 38 2.43 32.77 -32.26
C VAL A 38 3.37 32.64 -31.06
N HIS A 39 4.62 32.22 -31.30
CA HIS A 39 5.62 32.12 -30.24
C HIS A 39 5.97 33.48 -29.61
N LEU A 40 6.03 34.55 -30.40
CA LEU A 40 6.32 35.89 -29.92
C LEU A 40 5.19 36.43 -29.03
N LYS A 41 3.92 36.22 -29.40
CA LYS A 41 2.75 36.61 -28.59
C LYS A 41 2.74 35.94 -27.22
N VAL A 42 3.08 34.65 -27.18
CA VAL A 42 3.26 33.91 -25.92
C VAL A 42 4.39 34.52 -25.08
N HIS A 43 5.49 34.95 -25.71
CA HIS A 43 6.59 35.58 -24.99
C HIS A 43 6.23 36.97 -24.45
N ILE A 44 5.51 37.79 -25.22
CA ILE A 44 4.97 39.10 -24.78
C ILE A 44 4.05 38.91 -23.57
N ALA A 45 3.15 37.92 -23.61
CA ALA A 45 2.25 37.62 -22.49
C ALA A 45 3.02 37.22 -21.22
N LYS A 46 4.04 36.35 -21.35
CA LYS A 46 4.91 35.95 -20.23
C LYS A 46 5.69 37.12 -19.63
N THR A 47 6.24 38.01 -20.46
CA THR A 47 7.00 39.18 -19.99
C THR A 47 6.08 40.20 -19.30
N ARG A 48 4.88 40.46 -19.83
CA ARG A 48 3.87 41.32 -19.18
C ARG A 48 3.47 40.80 -17.81
N LEU A 49 3.24 39.49 -17.69
CA LEU A 49 2.89 38.86 -16.42
C LEU A 49 4.03 39.01 -15.39
N LYS A 50 5.28 38.90 -15.84
CA LYS A 50 6.47 39.04 -15.01
C LYS A 50 6.65 40.47 -14.49
N GLU A 51 6.42 41.49 -15.33
CA GLU A 51 6.44 42.90 -14.92
C GLU A 51 5.31 43.23 -13.91
N LEU A 52 4.09 42.75 -14.17
CA LEU A 52 2.95 42.87 -13.25
C LEU A 52 3.25 42.22 -11.89
N HIS A 53 3.85 41.02 -11.90
CA HIS A 53 4.23 40.32 -10.69
C HIS A 53 5.29 41.09 -9.90
N GLN A 54 6.32 41.64 -10.55
CA GLN A 54 7.33 42.48 -9.89
C GLN A 54 6.72 43.76 -9.30
N LYS A 55 5.77 44.39 -10.00
CA LYS A 55 5.03 45.56 -9.51
C LYS A 55 4.24 45.23 -8.24
N MET A 56 3.50 44.10 -8.26
CA MET A 56 2.74 43.63 -7.10
C MET A 56 3.63 43.24 -5.90
N LEU A 57 4.81 42.67 -6.16
CA LEU A 57 5.80 42.38 -5.12
C LEU A 57 6.30 43.65 -4.45
N LYS A 58 6.63 44.69 -5.22
CA LYS A 58 7.03 46.00 -4.67
C LYS A 58 5.92 46.62 -3.81
N LEU A 59 4.66 46.57 -4.26
CA LEU A 59 3.51 47.06 -3.51
C LEU A 59 3.30 46.31 -2.19
N LYS A 60 3.43 44.98 -2.20
CA LYS A 60 3.36 44.17 -0.97
C LYS A 60 4.51 44.47 -0.01
N LEU A 61 5.73 44.66 -0.53
CA LEU A 61 6.90 44.97 0.29
C LEU A 61 6.77 46.36 0.95
N ALA A 62 6.18 47.33 0.24
CA ALA A 62 5.85 48.64 0.80
C ALA A 62 4.81 48.53 1.93
N ARG A 63 3.73 47.77 1.71
CA ARG A 63 2.68 47.54 2.71
C ARG A 63 3.20 46.86 3.99
N ILE A 64 4.06 45.86 3.84
CA ILE A 64 4.69 45.18 4.98
C ILE A 64 5.61 46.13 5.75
N ARG A 65 6.37 46.99 5.07
CA ARG A 65 7.19 48.01 5.74
C ARG A 65 6.33 49.02 6.51
N GLU A 66 5.20 49.43 5.95
CA GLU A 66 4.23 50.29 6.64
C GLU A 66 3.64 49.63 7.89
N GLU A 67 3.28 48.35 7.80
CA GLU A 67 2.75 47.56 8.92
C GLU A 67 3.82 47.37 10.01
N GLN A 68 5.07 47.08 9.64
CA GLN A 68 6.20 46.98 10.57
C GLN A 68 6.50 48.32 11.26
N MET A 69 6.41 49.45 10.54
CA MET A 69 6.55 50.78 11.16
C MET A 69 5.39 51.09 12.12
N ARG A 70 4.16 50.62 11.84
CA ARG A 70 3.02 50.72 12.77
C ARG A 70 3.18 49.83 14.00
N GLU A 71 3.78 48.66 13.87
CA GLU A 71 4.00 47.73 14.98
C GLU A 71 5.15 48.17 15.90
N VAL A 72 6.23 48.72 15.34
CA VAL A 72 7.33 49.32 16.14
C VAL A 72 6.83 50.53 16.95
N GLY A 73 5.73 51.16 16.54
CA GLY A 73 5.06 52.21 17.31
C GLY A 73 4.19 51.73 18.48
N LYS A 74 4.07 50.41 18.74
CA LYS A 74 3.12 49.83 19.73
C LYS A 74 3.76 49.09 20.91
N VAL A 75 5.01 49.36 21.26
CA VAL A 75 5.63 48.87 22.50
C VAL A 75 6.38 50.05 23.15
N ASP A 76 5.83 50.70 24.18
CA ASP A 76 6.20 50.41 25.58
C ASP A 76 5.20 50.89 26.68
N SER A 77 5.42 50.32 27.87
CA SER A 77 4.53 50.04 29.01
C SER A 77 4.17 51.17 29.99
N GLN A 78 4.30 52.46 29.65
CA GLN A 78 3.99 53.54 30.59
C GLN A 78 3.35 54.71 29.84
N GLY A 79 2.01 54.79 29.90
CA GLY A 79 1.22 55.77 29.17
C GLY A 79 1.68 57.21 29.43
N HIS A 80 2.35 57.80 28.45
CA HIS A 80 2.38 59.24 28.14
C HIS A 80 2.82 59.42 26.69
N VAL A 81 1.95 59.99 25.84
CA VAL A 81 2.31 60.38 24.47
C VAL A 81 2.64 61.86 24.46
N THR A 82 3.93 62.18 24.29
CA THR A 82 4.35 63.52 23.88
C THR A 82 4.98 63.42 22.50
N ILE A 83 4.30 63.99 21.50
CA ILE A 83 4.79 64.04 20.12
C ILE A 83 5.84 65.15 20.02
N LYS A 84 7.07 64.78 19.67
CA LYS A 84 8.05 65.70 19.10
C LYS A 84 8.37 65.29 17.66
N LYS A 85 7.81 66.04 16.71
CA LYS A 85 8.29 66.09 15.31
C LYS A 85 9.56 66.95 15.25
N ARG A 86 10.60 66.48 14.55
CA ARG A 86 11.57 67.29 13.75
C ARG A 86 12.57 66.39 12.99
N PRO A 87 13.25 66.88 11.93
CA PRO A 87 12.88 66.65 10.51
C PRO A 87 14.03 66.14 9.61
N ILE A 88 13.77 66.08 8.28
CA ILE A 88 14.70 65.98 7.10
C ILE A 88 14.88 64.53 6.58
N SER A 89 14.79 64.19 5.28
CA SER A 89 14.73 64.94 4.01
C SER A 89 13.83 64.23 2.98
N ASP A 90 12.97 65.01 2.35
CA ASP A 90 12.24 64.69 1.12
C ASP A 90 13.20 64.66 -0.07
N ASP A 91 13.02 63.71 -1.01
CA ASP A 91 13.04 64.07 -2.45
C ASP A 91 12.60 62.99 -3.48
N GLU A 92 12.25 61.74 -3.12
CA GLU A 92 11.87 60.75 -4.18
C GLU A 92 10.60 59.93 -3.91
N GLY A 93 9.98 60.06 -2.73
CA GLY A 93 8.81 59.23 -2.37
C GLY A 93 7.45 59.87 -2.59
N ASP A 94 7.36 61.20 -2.59
CA ASP A 94 6.09 61.93 -2.44
C ASP A 94 5.38 62.23 -3.79
N ASP A 95 6.07 62.08 -4.92
CA ASP A 95 5.51 62.32 -6.25
C ASP A 95 4.68 61.15 -6.79
N LEU A 96 4.96 59.91 -6.38
CA LEU A 96 4.19 58.74 -6.83
C LEU A 96 2.86 58.59 -6.09
N GLU A 97 2.79 59.00 -4.83
CA GLU A 97 1.60 58.83 -4.00
C GLU A 97 0.51 59.87 -4.32
N LYS A 98 0.91 61.08 -4.74
CA LYS A 98 0.00 62.13 -5.22
C LYS A 98 -0.55 61.86 -6.64
N GLN A 99 0.12 61.07 -7.47
CA GLN A 99 -0.39 60.76 -8.81
C GLN A 99 -1.47 59.67 -8.83
N VAL A 100 -1.56 58.81 -7.80
CA VAL A 100 -2.48 57.65 -7.81
C VAL A 100 -3.76 57.90 -7.00
N ARG A 101 -3.82 58.92 -6.14
CA ARG A 101 -5.03 59.26 -5.38
C ARG A 101 -5.59 60.63 -5.77
N LYS A 102 -6.12 60.75 -6.99
CA LYS A 102 -7.19 61.72 -7.23
C LYS A 102 -8.47 61.13 -6.66
N LYS A 103 -8.86 61.61 -5.48
CA LYS A 103 -10.18 61.37 -4.89
C LYS A 103 -11.22 61.88 -5.91
N ILE A 104 -12.03 60.97 -6.45
CA ILE A 104 -13.17 61.35 -7.29
C ILE A 104 -14.29 61.74 -6.34
N ASP A 105 -14.84 62.94 -6.51
CA ASP A 105 -15.92 63.42 -5.65
C ASP A 105 -17.26 62.92 -6.21
N LEU A 106 -17.83 61.90 -5.56
CA LEU A 106 -19.09 61.28 -6.00
C LEU A 106 -20.27 62.25 -5.96
N ASP A 107 -20.23 63.23 -5.06
CA ASP A 107 -21.28 64.26 -4.95
C ASP A 107 -21.27 65.21 -6.17
N GLU A 108 -20.18 65.27 -6.93
CA GLU A 108 -20.04 66.05 -8.17
C GLU A 108 -20.45 65.27 -9.43
N LEU A 109 -20.41 63.92 -9.36
CA LEU A 109 -20.87 62.99 -10.41
C LEU A 109 -22.37 62.72 -10.32
N GLU A 110 -22.94 62.72 -9.11
CA GLU A 110 -24.36 62.46 -8.84
C GLU A 110 -25.10 63.67 -8.26
N SER A 111 -24.61 64.89 -8.52
CA SER A 111 -25.27 66.09 -8.01
C SER A 111 -26.71 66.19 -8.52
N THR A 112 -27.62 66.64 -7.65
CA THR A 112 -29.05 66.79 -7.95
C THR A 112 -29.35 67.96 -8.89
N GLU A 113 -28.33 68.77 -9.21
CA GLU A 113 -28.42 69.92 -10.12
C GLU A 113 -28.12 69.55 -11.59
N LEU A 114 -27.64 68.33 -11.87
CA LEU A 114 -27.31 67.84 -13.22
C LEU A 114 -28.46 67.02 -13.83
N ASP A 115 -28.70 67.18 -15.13
CA ASP A 115 -29.63 66.33 -15.89
C ASP A 115 -29.02 64.94 -16.19
N ASP A 116 -29.85 63.97 -16.55
CA ASP A 116 -29.43 62.57 -16.71
C ASP A 116 -28.45 62.37 -17.89
N GLU A 117 -28.57 63.17 -18.95
CA GLU A 117 -27.63 63.14 -20.08
C GLU A 117 -26.24 63.69 -19.69
N GLN A 118 -26.19 64.73 -18.87
CA GLN A 118 -24.95 65.32 -18.34
C GLN A 118 -24.25 64.38 -17.35
N LYS A 119 -25.01 63.67 -16.51
CA LYS A 119 -24.46 62.61 -15.66
C LYS A 119 -23.84 61.52 -16.51
N GLU A 120 -24.59 60.98 -17.47
CA GLU A 120 -24.10 59.91 -18.34
C GLU A 120 -22.85 60.33 -19.13
N MET A 121 -22.78 61.58 -19.59
CA MET A 121 -21.61 62.11 -20.31
C MET A 121 -20.38 62.21 -19.41
N ARG A 122 -20.55 62.56 -18.12
CA ARG A 122 -19.45 62.60 -17.13
C ARG A 122 -18.95 61.20 -16.78
N TRP A 123 -19.85 60.23 -16.62
CA TRP A 123 -19.48 58.83 -16.38
C TRP A 123 -18.68 58.23 -17.54
N ARG A 124 -19.01 58.58 -18.79
CA ARG A 124 -18.28 58.13 -19.98
C ARG A 124 -16.89 58.76 -20.16
N GLN A 125 -16.61 59.87 -19.50
CA GLN A 125 -15.32 60.55 -19.56
C GLN A 125 -14.30 60.02 -18.53
N LEU A 126 -14.71 59.13 -17.63
CA LEU A 126 -13.82 58.50 -16.65
C LEU A 126 -12.93 57.43 -17.31
N SER A 127 -11.67 57.34 -16.87
CA SER A 127 -10.81 56.22 -17.26
C SER A 127 -11.26 54.91 -16.58
N PRO A 128 -10.89 53.74 -17.10
CA PRO A 128 -11.28 52.45 -16.50
C PRO A 128 -10.91 52.31 -15.02
N GLU A 129 -9.73 52.83 -14.64
CA GLU A 129 -9.25 52.83 -13.25
C GLU A 129 -10.05 53.79 -12.35
N GLN A 130 -10.52 54.91 -12.91
CA GLN A 130 -11.35 55.88 -12.19
C GLN A 130 -12.78 55.38 -12.00
N LEU A 131 -13.32 54.69 -13.01
CA LEU A 131 -14.64 54.08 -12.96
C LEU A 131 -14.72 53.01 -11.86
N GLU A 132 -13.68 52.17 -11.75
CA GLU A 132 -13.60 51.13 -10.72
C GLU A 132 -13.65 51.71 -9.30
N VAL A 133 -12.90 52.79 -9.04
CA VAL A 133 -12.88 53.48 -7.74
C VAL A 133 -14.23 54.12 -7.41
N ALA A 134 -14.87 54.77 -8.38
CA ALA A 134 -16.19 55.38 -8.18
C ALA A 134 -17.29 54.33 -7.90
N THR A 135 -17.24 53.19 -8.60
CA THR A 135 -18.22 52.11 -8.45
C THR A 135 -18.12 51.44 -7.08
N LEU A 136 -16.90 51.23 -6.58
CA LEU A 136 -16.67 50.67 -5.25
C LEU A 136 -17.18 51.59 -4.14
N GLN A 137 -16.98 52.90 -4.28
CA GLN A 137 -17.49 53.87 -3.31
C GLN A 137 -19.03 53.98 -3.33
N LEU A 138 -19.69 53.85 -4.49
CA LEU A 138 -21.15 53.75 -4.58
C LEU A 138 -21.68 52.47 -3.94
N TYR A 139 -21.00 51.35 -4.14
CA TYR A 139 -21.36 50.07 -3.51
C TYR A 139 -21.33 50.16 -1.98
N GLU A 140 -20.29 50.81 -1.42
CA GLU A 140 -20.18 51.04 0.03
C GLU A 140 -21.22 52.04 0.56
N ARG A 141 -21.58 53.08 -0.22
CA ARG A 141 -22.59 54.08 0.15
C ARG A 141 -24.03 53.55 0.03
N GLY A 142 -24.29 52.64 -0.89
CA GLY A 142 -25.62 52.14 -1.25
C GLY A 142 -26.17 51.02 -0.37
N GLY A 143 -25.39 50.46 0.57
CA GLY A 143 -25.88 49.52 1.58
C GLY A 143 -26.73 48.37 1.04
N TYR A 144 -26.31 47.72 -0.06
CA TYR A 144 -27.07 46.67 -0.73
C TYR A 144 -27.06 45.33 0.05
N SER A 145 -27.86 45.28 1.10
CA SER A 145 -28.44 44.06 1.70
C SER A 145 -29.91 44.35 1.94
N PRO A 146 -30.88 43.60 1.37
CA PRO A 146 -32.28 43.89 1.62
C PRO A 146 -32.63 43.60 3.08
N SER A 147 -33.38 44.50 3.72
CA SER A 147 -33.95 44.27 5.05
C SER A 147 -35.22 43.40 4.93
N TYR A 148 -35.35 42.37 5.76
CA TYR A 148 -36.55 41.53 5.82
C TYR A 148 -37.78 42.37 6.23
N GLY A 149 -38.90 42.18 5.52
CA GLY A 149 -40.19 42.79 5.83
C GLY A 149 -40.93 42.04 6.94
N ASP A 150 -41.90 42.70 7.57
CA ASP A 150 -42.69 42.13 8.67
C ASP A 150 -43.84 41.26 8.13
N VAL A 151 -44.34 40.30 8.92
CA VAL A 151 -45.36 39.31 8.49
C VAL A 151 -46.65 39.98 8.01
N ASN A 152 -46.93 41.17 8.53
CA ASN A 152 -48.10 41.98 8.18
C ASN A 152 -48.01 42.64 6.79
N ASP A 153 -46.83 42.65 6.16
CA ASP A 153 -46.62 43.21 4.82
C ASP A 153 -46.87 42.17 3.70
N THR A 154 -47.26 40.95 4.05
CA THR A 154 -47.55 39.88 3.08
C THR A 154 -48.94 40.06 2.44
N MET A 155 -49.05 39.76 1.14
CA MET A 155 -50.33 39.89 0.40
C MET A 155 -51.38 38.91 0.95
N PRO A 156 -52.65 39.34 1.15
CA PRO A 156 -53.71 38.47 1.66
C PRO A 156 -53.95 37.26 0.73
N GLY A 157 -53.86 36.05 1.28
CA GLY A 157 -54.05 34.78 0.56
C GLY A 157 -52.78 33.97 0.31
N ILE A 158 -51.61 34.51 0.67
CA ILE A 158 -50.36 33.74 0.70
C ILE A 158 -50.29 32.99 2.03
N GLU A 159 -50.27 31.65 1.96
CA GLU A 159 -50.09 30.79 3.12
C GLU A 159 -48.62 30.80 3.52
N VAL A 160 -48.31 31.39 4.68
CA VAL A 160 -46.96 31.42 5.22
C VAL A 160 -46.70 30.08 5.91
N LEU A 161 -45.95 29.21 5.23
CA LEU A 161 -45.55 27.91 5.76
C LEU A 161 -44.39 28.09 6.74
N ASP A 162 -44.56 27.58 7.95
CA ASP A 162 -43.47 27.52 8.93
C ASP A 162 -42.48 26.44 8.50
N GLU A 163 -41.18 26.75 8.58
CA GLU A 163 -40.08 25.89 8.13
C GLU A 163 -40.16 24.50 8.76
N LYS A 164 -40.62 24.42 10.01
CA LYS A 164 -40.81 23.16 10.74
C LYS A 164 -41.96 22.32 10.18
N SER A 165 -43.05 22.96 9.76
CA SER A 165 -44.22 22.27 9.20
C SER A 165 -43.98 21.71 7.81
N ASP A 166 -43.23 22.44 6.97
CA ASP A 166 -42.89 22.01 5.61
C ASP A 166 -41.93 20.80 5.63
N VAL A 167 -40.99 20.79 6.59
CA VAL A 167 -40.06 19.68 6.81
C VAL A 167 -40.80 18.40 7.24
N GLU A 168 -41.82 18.50 8.10
CA GLU A 168 -42.60 17.33 8.54
C GLU A 168 -43.40 16.68 7.39
N ASP A 169 -44.05 17.50 6.56
CA ASP A 169 -44.80 17.01 5.40
C ASP A 169 -43.89 16.37 4.33
N LEU A 170 -42.69 16.91 4.16
CA LEU A 170 -41.67 16.38 3.27
C LEU A 170 -41.14 15.03 3.77
N LEU A 171 -40.92 14.89 5.09
CA LEU A 171 -40.51 13.63 5.72
C LEU A 171 -41.59 12.55 5.62
N LYS A 172 -42.87 12.93 5.73
CA LYS A 172 -44.00 12.01 5.59
C LYS A 172 -44.10 11.44 4.18
N ARG A 173 -43.97 12.29 3.15
CA ARG A 173 -43.93 11.88 1.73
C ARG A 173 -42.72 11.00 1.39
N ARG A 174 -41.57 11.23 2.03
CA ARG A 174 -40.37 10.38 1.89
C ARG A 174 -40.53 8.99 2.51
N ARG A 175 -41.29 8.87 3.61
CA ARG A 175 -41.55 7.59 4.29
C ARG A 175 -42.48 6.69 3.46
N GLU A 176 -43.46 7.27 2.77
CA GLU A 176 -44.44 6.52 1.97
C GLU A 176 -43.85 5.94 0.67
N HIS A 177 -42.79 6.54 0.12
CA HIS A 177 -42.16 6.11 -1.14
C HIS A 177 -40.97 5.14 -1.00
N ARG A 178 -40.68 4.63 0.21
CA ARG A 178 -39.53 3.73 0.46
C ARG A 178 -39.83 2.26 0.09
N LYS A 179 -40.13 1.96 -1.18
CA LYS A 179 -40.02 0.60 -1.75
C LYS A 179 -38.80 0.51 -2.66
N GLN A 180 -37.77 -0.16 -2.11
CA GLN A 180 -36.53 -0.72 -2.69
C GLN A 180 -36.15 -0.38 -4.16
N PRO A 181 -34.94 0.15 -4.39
CA PRO A 181 -34.18 -0.09 -5.61
C PRO A 181 -33.34 -1.38 -5.49
N ALA A 182 -33.18 -2.07 -6.62
CA ALA A 182 -32.51 -3.35 -6.75
C ALA A 182 -31.00 -3.25 -6.46
N GLY A 183 -30.53 -3.93 -5.41
CA GLY A 183 -29.13 -4.06 -5.03
C GLY A 183 -28.71 -5.53 -5.03
N VAL A 184 -27.61 -5.80 -5.73
CA VAL A 184 -26.95 -7.09 -6.02
C VAL A 184 -27.01 -8.08 -4.85
N SER A 185 -27.48 -9.30 -5.11
CA SER A 185 -27.58 -10.38 -4.13
C SER A 185 -26.20 -10.76 -3.58
N LYS A 186 -26.13 -11.18 -2.30
CA LYS A 186 -24.89 -11.68 -1.67
C LYS A 186 -24.19 -12.76 -2.51
N ILE A 187 -24.96 -13.58 -3.21
CA ILE A 187 -24.48 -14.62 -4.12
C ILE A 187 -23.79 -14.00 -5.35
N GLU A 188 -24.34 -12.92 -5.90
CA GLU A 188 -23.75 -12.20 -7.02
C GLU A 188 -22.46 -11.48 -6.62
N ALA A 189 -22.40 -10.93 -5.41
CA ALA A 189 -21.19 -10.29 -4.87
C ALA A 189 -20.03 -11.30 -4.68
N ASP A 190 -20.34 -12.49 -4.15
CA ASP A 190 -19.36 -13.57 -3.98
C ASP A 190 -18.85 -14.10 -5.34
N MET A 191 -19.74 -14.26 -6.31
CA MET A 191 -19.39 -14.67 -7.67
C MET A 191 -18.51 -13.63 -8.39
N LEU A 192 -18.80 -12.34 -8.21
CA LEU A 192 -17.97 -11.25 -8.72
C LEU A 192 -16.59 -11.20 -8.04
N ALA A 193 -16.51 -11.47 -6.73
CA ALA A 193 -15.26 -11.53 -5.99
C ALA A 193 -14.36 -12.69 -6.46
N ILE A 194 -14.94 -13.88 -6.69
CA ILE A 194 -14.24 -15.02 -7.28
C ILE A 194 -13.73 -14.68 -8.67
N ALA A 195 -14.56 -14.03 -9.50
CA ALA A 195 -14.19 -13.62 -10.84
C ALA A 195 -13.23 -12.42 -10.88
N ARG A 196 -12.92 -11.75 -9.77
CA ARG A 196 -11.83 -10.75 -9.65
C ARG A 196 -10.50 -11.35 -9.16
N LYS A 197 -10.53 -12.53 -8.54
CA LYS A 197 -9.34 -13.21 -8.02
C LYS A 197 -8.43 -13.63 -9.20
N GLY A 198 -7.17 -13.18 -9.18
CA GLY A 198 -6.18 -13.49 -10.22
C GLY A 198 -6.25 -12.61 -11.47
N MET A 199 -6.51 -11.31 -11.33
CA MET A 199 -6.32 -10.35 -12.42
C MET A 199 -4.86 -9.87 -12.41
N GLU A 200 -4.09 -10.20 -13.45
CA GLU A 200 -2.70 -9.78 -13.65
C GLU A 200 -2.65 -8.41 -14.36
N GLY A 201 -1.50 -7.73 -14.33
CA GLY A 201 -1.37 -6.32 -14.76
C GLY A 201 -1.70 -6.00 -16.24
N ASP A 202 -1.79 -7.01 -17.11
CA ASP A 202 -2.11 -6.86 -18.54
C ASP A 202 -3.59 -7.21 -18.89
N GLU A 203 -4.40 -7.57 -17.89
CA GLU A 203 -5.84 -7.79 -18.03
C GLU A 203 -6.62 -6.54 -17.58
N SER A 204 -7.61 -6.11 -18.37
CA SER A 204 -8.51 -4.99 -18.03
C SER A 204 -9.98 -5.41 -18.09
N THR A 205 -10.85 -4.68 -17.39
CA THR A 205 -12.30 -4.97 -17.40
C THR A 205 -12.92 -4.50 -18.71
N PHE A 206 -13.74 -5.35 -19.33
CA PHE A 206 -14.43 -5.08 -20.60
C PHE A 206 -15.95 -5.07 -20.38
N SER A 207 -16.62 -3.99 -20.78
CA SER A 207 -18.06 -3.77 -20.53
C SER A 207 -18.83 -3.27 -21.77
N VAL A 208 -18.28 -3.40 -22.98
CA VAL A 208 -18.93 -2.90 -24.20
C VAL A 208 -19.98 -3.91 -24.69
N GLU A 209 -21.23 -3.70 -24.29
CA GLU A 209 -22.40 -4.44 -24.79
C GLU A 209 -22.81 -3.98 -26.20
N GLN A 210 -23.26 -4.93 -27.02
CA GLN A 210 -23.96 -4.64 -28.28
C GLN A 210 -25.47 -4.64 -28.01
N PRO A 211 -26.21 -3.56 -28.34
CA PRO A 211 -27.66 -3.55 -28.18
C PRO A 211 -28.29 -4.62 -29.07
N LEU A 212 -29.13 -5.47 -28.47
CA LEU A 212 -29.94 -6.45 -29.17
C LEU A 212 -31.33 -5.87 -29.46
N GLU A 213 -31.94 -6.32 -30.55
CA GLU A 213 -33.35 -6.01 -30.83
C GLU A 213 -34.24 -6.53 -29.69
N THR A 214 -35.21 -5.73 -29.27
CA THR A 214 -36.11 -6.06 -28.16
C THR A 214 -36.92 -7.32 -28.50
N GLN A 215 -36.61 -8.44 -27.86
CA GLN A 215 -37.32 -9.70 -28.05
C GLN A 215 -38.45 -9.83 -27.02
N SER A 216 -39.69 -9.94 -27.48
CA SER A 216 -40.83 -10.27 -26.61
C SER A 216 -40.83 -11.77 -26.32
N HIS A 217 -40.33 -12.17 -25.15
CA HIS A 217 -40.31 -13.57 -24.76
C HIS A 217 -41.69 -14.03 -24.26
N LEU A 218 -42.22 -15.16 -24.75
CA LEU A 218 -43.52 -15.72 -24.30
C LEU A 218 -43.61 -15.94 -22.78
N TRP A 219 -42.47 -16.09 -22.10
CA TRP A 219 -42.40 -16.26 -20.66
C TRP A 219 -42.36 -14.94 -19.88
N SER A 220 -42.21 -13.78 -20.52
CA SER A 220 -42.13 -12.47 -19.84
C SER A 220 -43.40 -12.11 -19.08
N ASP A 221 -44.53 -12.69 -19.48
CA ASP A 221 -45.82 -12.51 -18.80
C ASP A 221 -45.85 -13.26 -17.45
N LYS A 222 -45.07 -14.35 -17.34
CA LYS A 222 -45.02 -15.21 -16.15
C LYS A 222 -43.86 -14.85 -15.21
N TYR A 223 -42.74 -14.38 -15.76
CA TYR A 223 -41.55 -14.00 -15.00
C TYR A 223 -41.04 -12.64 -15.44
N ARG A 224 -40.66 -11.81 -14.48
CA ARG A 224 -40.06 -10.51 -14.76
C ARG A 224 -38.69 -10.71 -15.43
N PRO A 225 -38.48 -10.25 -16.68
CA PRO A 225 -37.20 -10.36 -17.36
C PRO A 225 -36.09 -9.64 -16.57
N ARG A 226 -34.90 -10.25 -16.53
CA ARG A 226 -33.72 -9.73 -15.83
C ARG A 226 -32.50 -9.81 -16.73
N LYS A 227 -31.61 -8.84 -16.64
CA LYS A 227 -30.29 -8.96 -17.27
C LYS A 227 -29.35 -9.75 -16.38
N PRO A 228 -28.55 -10.67 -16.94
CA PRO A 228 -27.54 -11.40 -16.17
C PRO A 228 -26.42 -10.45 -15.74
N THR A 229 -25.88 -10.68 -14.54
CA THR A 229 -24.70 -9.96 -14.06
C THR A 229 -23.45 -10.55 -14.70
N TYR A 230 -22.45 -9.74 -15.05
CA TYR A 230 -21.23 -10.22 -15.69
C TYR A 230 -20.00 -9.40 -15.29
N LEU A 231 -18.82 -10.01 -15.41
CA LEU A 231 -17.52 -9.38 -15.25
C LEU A 231 -16.58 -9.93 -16.32
N ASN A 232 -16.54 -9.27 -17.47
CA ASN A 232 -15.70 -9.70 -18.57
C ASN A 232 -14.34 -9.03 -18.51
N ARG A 233 -13.32 -9.74 -18.96
CA ARG A 233 -11.94 -9.25 -19.04
C ARG A 233 -11.47 -9.26 -20.49
N VAL A 234 -10.71 -8.25 -20.86
CA VAL A 234 -9.96 -8.20 -22.11
C VAL A 234 -8.47 -8.25 -21.81
N GLN A 235 -7.80 -9.22 -22.43
CA GLN A 235 -6.36 -9.37 -22.34
C GLN A 235 -5.72 -8.53 -23.45
N THR A 236 -4.83 -7.63 -23.07
CA THR A 236 -4.15 -6.73 -24.01
C THR A 236 -2.65 -6.96 -23.98
N GLY A 237 -1.98 -6.93 -25.13
CA GLY A 237 -0.54 -7.15 -25.21
C GLY A 237 0.09 -6.49 -26.43
N PHE A 238 1.41 -6.49 -26.50
CA PHE A 238 2.16 -5.88 -27.59
C PHE A 238 2.33 -6.87 -28.75
N ASP A 239 2.02 -6.46 -29.98
CA ASP A 239 2.25 -7.25 -31.19
C ASP A 239 3.57 -6.82 -31.84
N TRP A 240 4.62 -7.64 -31.71
CA TRP A 240 5.95 -7.36 -32.25
C TRP A 240 6.13 -7.93 -33.66
N ASN A 241 5.34 -7.44 -34.61
CA ASN A 241 5.50 -7.80 -36.02
C ASN A 241 6.76 -7.15 -36.63
N LYS A 242 7.17 -7.58 -37.84
CA LYS A 242 8.39 -7.12 -38.52
C LYS A 242 8.44 -5.61 -38.75
N TYR A 243 7.28 -4.95 -38.88
CA TYR A 243 7.16 -3.50 -39.03
C TYR A 243 7.27 -2.78 -37.67
N ASN A 244 6.65 -3.32 -36.63
CA ASN A 244 6.70 -2.77 -35.28
C ASN A 244 8.10 -2.90 -34.68
N GLN A 245 8.81 -3.98 -34.97
CA GLN A 245 10.22 -4.16 -34.60
C GLN A 245 11.16 -3.12 -35.22
N THR A 246 10.77 -2.43 -36.29
CA THR A 246 11.59 -1.38 -36.91
C THR A 246 11.29 0.03 -36.40
N HIS A 247 10.14 0.23 -35.74
CA HIS A 247 9.65 1.56 -35.33
C HIS A 247 9.46 1.72 -33.82
N TYR A 248 9.38 0.62 -33.09
CA TYR A 248 9.19 0.59 -31.65
C TYR A 248 10.30 -0.22 -30.99
N ASP A 249 10.61 0.13 -29.74
CA ASP A 249 11.63 -0.51 -28.91
C ASP A 249 11.07 -0.78 -27.51
N MET A 250 11.83 -1.45 -26.64
CA MET A 250 11.33 -1.81 -25.30
C MET A 250 10.98 -0.59 -24.44
N ASP A 251 11.61 0.57 -24.72
CA ASP A 251 11.37 1.81 -24.00
C ASP A 251 10.18 2.60 -24.58
N ASN A 252 9.86 2.42 -25.88
CA ASN A 252 8.66 2.95 -26.54
C ASN A 252 7.92 1.80 -27.26
N PRO A 253 7.18 0.96 -26.52
CA PRO A 253 6.52 -0.19 -27.10
C PRO A 253 5.37 0.22 -28.02
N PRO A 254 4.97 -0.64 -28.99
CA PRO A 254 3.84 -0.38 -29.86
C PRO A 254 2.53 -0.28 -29.06
N PRO A 255 1.44 0.25 -29.64
CA PRO A 255 0.13 0.23 -29.00
C PRO A 255 -0.29 -1.20 -28.63
N LYS A 256 -0.88 -1.39 -27.44
CA LYS A 256 -1.40 -2.70 -27.02
C LYS A 256 -2.61 -3.11 -27.87
N ILE A 257 -2.59 -4.34 -28.38
CA ILE A 257 -3.65 -4.97 -29.17
C ILE A 257 -4.39 -5.99 -28.28
N VAL A 258 -5.68 -6.20 -28.55
CA VAL A 258 -6.48 -7.22 -27.88
C VAL A 258 -5.99 -8.61 -28.30
N GLN A 259 -5.54 -9.39 -27.33
CA GLN A 259 -5.10 -10.78 -27.53
C GLN A 259 -6.21 -11.79 -27.22
N GLY A 260 -7.18 -11.42 -26.38
CA GLY A 260 -8.26 -12.33 -26.02
C GLY A 260 -9.33 -11.72 -25.13
N TYR A 261 -10.46 -12.41 -25.05
CA TYR A 261 -11.59 -12.07 -24.19
C TYR A 261 -11.90 -13.23 -23.24
N LYS A 262 -12.21 -12.91 -21.98
CA LYS A 262 -12.71 -13.86 -20.99
C LYS A 262 -14.05 -13.37 -20.46
N PHE A 263 -15.10 -14.11 -20.73
CA PHE A 263 -16.46 -13.79 -20.29
C PHE A 263 -16.78 -14.52 -18.99
N ASN A 264 -17.16 -13.78 -17.95
CA ASN A 264 -17.71 -14.37 -16.73
C ASN A 264 -19.13 -13.83 -16.57
N ILE A 265 -20.13 -14.63 -16.93
CA ILE A 265 -21.54 -14.26 -16.87
C ILE A 265 -22.22 -15.14 -15.82
N PHE A 266 -23.02 -14.50 -14.97
CA PHE A 266 -23.63 -15.12 -13.80
C PHE A 266 -25.14 -15.21 -13.96
N TYR A 267 -25.67 -16.41 -13.71
CA TYR A 267 -27.09 -16.74 -13.76
C TYR A 267 -27.55 -17.35 -12.42
N PRO A 268 -27.52 -16.59 -11.30
CA PRO A 268 -27.83 -17.11 -9.96
C PRO A 268 -29.25 -17.67 -9.82
N ASP A 269 -30.22 -17.14 -10.58
CA ASP A 269 -31.65 -17.46 -10.47
C ASP A 269 -32.17 -18.25 -11.69
N LEU A 270 -31.32 -19.07 -12.32
CA LEU A 270 -31.73 -19.86 -13.48
C LEU A 270 -32.83 -20.86 -13.07
N LEU A 271 -34.00 -20.79 -13.72
CA LEU A 271 -35.17 -21.58 -13.31
C LEU A 271 -34.99 -23.08 -13.55
N ASP A 272 -34.31 -23.45 -14.62
CA ASP A 272 -33.95 -24.82 -14.92
C ASP A 272 -32.43 -24.99 -14.91
N PRO A 273 -31.83 -25.43 -13.79
CA PRO A 273 -30.40 -25.69 -13.70
C PRO A 273 -29.91 -26.82 -14.61
N SER A 274 -30.82 -27.59 -15.23
CA SER A 274 -30.46 -28.68 -16.14
C SER A 274 -30.17 -28.19 -17.57
N GLU A 275 -30.69 -27.02 -17.96
CA GLU A 275 -30.40 -26.39 -19.25
C GLU A 275 -29.16 -25.49 -19.13
N THR A 276 -28.12 -25.80 -19.90
CA THR A 276 -26.87 -25.03 -19.87
C THR A 276 -26.96 -23.80 -20.77
N PRO A 277 -26.51 -22.61 -20.31
CA PRO A 277 -26.43 -21.44 -21.17
C PRO A 277 -25.57 -21.70 -22.41
N SER A 278 -26.03 -21.24 -23.56
CA SER A 278 -25.38 -21.39 -24.86
C SER A 278 -24.92 -20.04 -25.42
N PHE A 279 -24.02 -20.06 -26.39
CA PHE A 279 -23.61 -18.85 -27.09
C PHE A 279 -23.62 -19.07 -28.61
N THR A 280 -23.86 -17.99 -29.35
CA THR A 280 -23.82 -17.97 -30.82
C THR A 280 -22.99 -16.79 -31.28
N VAL A 281 -22.14 -16.99 -32.29
CA VAL A 281 -21.32 -15.94 -32.88
C VAL A 281 -21.92 -15.56 -34.22
N THR A 282 -22.24 -14.29 -34.41
CA THR A 282 -22.75 -13.74 -35.67
C THR A 282 -21.77 -12.70 -36.21
N PRO A 283 -21.45 -12.71 -37.51
CA PRO A 283 -20.60 -11.68 -38.11
C PRO A 283 -21.27 -10.30 -38.01
N CYS A 284 -20.47 -9.25 -37.82
CA CYS A 284 -20.93 -7.85 -37.83
C CYS A 284 -20.83 -7.27 -39.24
N ASP A 285 -21.37 -6.06 -39.45
CA ASP A 285 -21.24 -5.32 -40.71
C ASP A 285 -19.76 -5.01 -41.04
N ASP A 286 -18.92 -4.94 -40.01
CA ASP A 286 -17.47 -4.77 -40.11
C ASP A 286 -16.77 -6.14 -40.01
N PRO A 287 -16.00 -6.58 -41.03
CA PRO A 287 -15.36 -7.90 -41.06
C PRO A 287 -14.36 -8.13 -39.91
N ASP A 288 -13.80 -7.06 -39.35
CA ASP A 288 -12.84 -7.13 -38.24
C ASP A 288 -13.51 -7.42 -36.89
N PHE A 289 -14.85 -7.44 -36.82
CA PHE A 289 -15.61 -7.66 -35.60
C PHE A 289 -16.70 -8.74 -35.75
N ALA A 290 -16.92 -9.49 -34.68
CA ALA A 290 -18.00 -10.45 -34.54
C ALA A 290 -18.79 -10.17 -33.27
N VAL A 291 -20.08 -10.45 -33.30
CA VAL A 291 -20.97 -10.31 -32.13
C VAL A 291 -21.17 -11.68 -31.51
N ILE A 292 -20.78 -11.83 -30.24
CA ILE A 292 -21.01 -13.05 -29.47
C ILE A 292 -22.24 -12.82 -28.60
N ARG A 293 -23.29 -13.62 -28.81
CA ARG A 293 -24.56 -13.57 -28.06
C ARG A 293 -24.67 -14.77 -27.12
N PHE A 294 -24.95 -14.52 -25.85
CA PHE A 294 -25.18 -15.52 -24.82
C PHE A 294 -26.67 -15.66 -24.50
N LYS A 295 -27.14 -16.91 -24.36
CA LYS A 295 -28.53 -17.29 -24.10
C LYS A 295 -28.60 -18.25 -22.92
N ALA A 296 -29.40 -17.95 -21.91
CA ALA A 296 -29.54 -18.80 -20.72
C ALA A 296 -30.96 -19.32 -20.46
N GLY A 297 -32.00 -18.66 -20.99
CA GLY A 297 -33.39 -19.01 -20.71
C GLY A 297 -34.01 -18.22 -19.55
N PRO A 298 -35.27 -18.48 -19.17
CA PRO A 298 -36.02 -17.67 -18.21
C PRO A 298 -35.39 -17.69 -16.80
N PRO A 299 -35.31 -16.57 -16.07
CA PRO A 299 -35.85 -15.24 -16.38
C PRO A 299 -34.84 -14.29 -17.04
N TYR A 300 -33.73 -14.79 -17.60
CA TYR A 300 -32.65 -13.96 -18.11
C TYR A 300 -32.83 -13.55 -19.58
N GLU A 301 -32.59 -12.27 -19.86
CA GLU A 301 -32.50 -11.73 -21.22
C GLU A 301 -31.16 -12.13 -21.87
N ASP A 302 -31.17 -12.32 -23.20
CA ASP A 302 -29.96 -12.53 -23.98
C ASP A 302 -29.04 -11.30 -23.89
N ILE A 303 -27.72 -11.52 -23.78
CA ILE A 303 -26.71 -10.46 -23.80
C ILE A 303 -25.70 -10.69 -24.91
N ALA A 304 -25.23 -9.62 -25.54
CA ALA A 304 -24.27 -9.71 -26.62
C ALA A 304 -23.11 -8.73 -26.49
N PHE A 305 -21.93 -9.16 -26.92
CA PHE A 305 -20.71 -8.36 -26.91
C PHE A 305 -20.09 -8.30 -28.29
N LYS A 306 -19.60 -7.12 -28.67
CA LYS A 306 -18.83 -6.92 -29.90
C LYS A 306 -17.36 -7.23 -29.63
N CYS A 307 -16.82 -8.22 -30.34
CA CYS A 307 -15.46 -8.72 -30.17
C CYS A 307 -14.67 -8.62 -31.47
N VAL A 308 -13.35 -8.47 -31.36
CA VAL A 308 -12.45 -8.54 -32.53
C VAL A 308 -12.48 -9.96 -33.12
N ASN A 309 -12.76 -10.06 -34.41
CA ASN A 309 -12.85 -11.30 -35.18
C ASN A 309 -11.49 -11.65 -35.81
N ARG A 310 -10.53 -12.06 -34.97
CA ARG A 310 -9.19 -12.46 -35.40
C ARG A 310 -8.86 -13.85 -34.83
N GLU A 311 -8.24 -14.70 -35.65
CA GLU A 311 -7.78 -16.00 -35.18
C GLU A 311 -6.66 -15.83 -34.14
N TRP A 312 -6.68 -16.67 -33.10
CA TRP A 312 -5.65 -16.68 -32.07
C TRP A 312 -4.33 -17.17 -32.68
N GLU A 313 -3.26 -16.36 -32.59
CA GLU A 313 -1.91 -16.87 -32.83
C GLU A 313 -1.48 -17.77 -31.66
N MET A 314 -1.78 -19.07 -31.78
CA MET A 314 -1.41 -20.07 -30.78
C MET A 314 0.09 -20.40 -30.86
N SER A 315 0.91 -19.61 -30.16
CA SER A 315 2.32 -19.93 -29.95
C SER A 315 2.47 -21.17 -29.06
N LEU A 316 2.73 -22.32 -29.68
CA LEU A 316 2.94 -23.64 -29.03
C LEU A 316 4.04 -23.63 -27.95
N LYS A 317 4.91 -22.60 -27.93
CA LYS A 317 6.02 -22.43 -26.97
C LYS A 317 5.57 -21.96 -25.58
N GLU A 318 4.55 -21.12 -25.48
CA GLU A 318 4.22 -20.46 -24.19
C GLU A 318 3.47 -21.36 -23.21
N ASN A 319 2.60 -22.25 -23.71
CA ASN A 319 1.86 -23.20 -22.88
C ASN A 319 2.77 -24.29 -22.28
N LEU A 320 3.77 -24.74 -23.04
CA LEU A 320 4.74 -25.71 -22.54
C LEU A 320 5.58 -25.11 -21.40
N LEU A 321 6.02 -23.86 -21.56
CA LEU A 321 6.80 -23.15 -20.55
C LEU A 321 5.99 -22.84 -19.28
N ARG A 322 4.71 -22.45 -19.41
CA ARG A 322 3.84 -22.21 -18.23
C ARG A 322 3.52 -23.51 -17.47
N LEU A 323 3.32 -24.63 -18.16
CA LEU A 323 3.12 -25.94 -17.52
C LEU A 323 4.39 -26.42 -16.79
N ILE A 324 5.56 -26.09 -17.35
CA ILE A 324 6.86 -26.48 -16.79
C ILE A 324 7.29 -25.54 -15.64
N PHE A 325 7.12 -24.23 -15.73
CA PHE A 325 7.76 -23.30 -14.78
C PHE A 325 6.83 -22.68 -13.73
N THR A 326 5.57 -23.12 -13.61
CA THR A 326 4.66 -22.64 -12.55
C THR A 326 4.75 -23.48 -11.28
N VAL A 327 4.53 -22.83 -10.12
CA VAL A 327 4.55 -23.42 -8.76
C VAL A 327 3.28 -24.28 -8.52
N ASN A 328 2.97 -25.18 -9.44
CA ASN A 328 1.95 -26.21 -9.26
C ASN A 328 2.64 -27.47 -8.73
N THR A 329 2.11 -28.06 -7.66
CA THR A 329 2.65 -29.29 -7.04
C THR A 329 2.79 -30.42 -8.08
N THR A 330 1.85 -30.50 -9.02
CA THR A 330 1.88 -31.50 -10.10
C THR A 330 2.99 -31.22 -11.12
N GLY A 331 3.22 -29.95 -11.47
CA GLY A 331 4.30 -29.53 -12.37
C GLY A 331 5.69 -29.75 -11.78
N PHE A 332 5.85 -29.41 -10.49
CA PHE A 332 7.09 -29.69 -9.74
C PHE A 332 7.43 -31.17 -9.71
N VAL A 333 6.46 -32.03 -9.37
CA VAL A 333 6.68 -33.49 -9.32
C VAL A 333 7.01 -34.05 -10.70
N LEU A 334 6.32 -33.60 -11.75
CA LEU A 334 6.60 -34.00 -13.13
C LEU A 334 8.04 -33.67 -13.52
N ILE A 335 8.51 -32.45 -13.26
CA ILE A 335 9.86 -31.99 -13.62
C ILE A 335 10.92 -32.64 -12.76
N ALA A 336 10.69 -32.76 -11.45
CA ALA A 336 11.60 -33.48 -10.57
C ALA A 336 11.78 -34.92 -11.07
N THR A 337 10.69 -35.57 -11.50
CA THR A 337 10.72 -36.92 -12.09
C THR A 337 11.45 -36.94 -13.42
N VAL A 338 11.19 -35.97 -14.33
CA VAL A 338 11.88 -35.88 -15.62
C VAL A 338 13.38 -35.62 -15.43
N ILE A 339 13.76 -34.68 -14.57
CA ILE A 339 15.17 -34.40 -14.24
C ILE A 339 15.82 -35.64 -13.65
N PHE A 340 15.15 -36.35 -12.74
CA PHE A 340 15.67 -37.59 -12.16
C PHE A 340 15.88 -38.68 -13.22
N VAL A 341 14.92 -38.87 -14.14
CA VAL A 341 15.04 -39.85 -15.23
C VAL A 341 16.14 -39.44 -16.21
N VAL A 342 16.24 -38.16 -16.57
CA VAL A 342 17.29 -37.64 -17.46
C VAL A 342 18.67 -37.77 -16.81
N ASP A 343 18.79 -37.47 -15.51
CA ASP A 343 20.04 -37.64 -14.76
C ASP A 343 20.43 -39.10 -14.63
N ALA A 344 19.47 -40.01 -14.40
CA ALA A 344 19.71 -41.44 -14.36
C ALA A 344 20.19 -41.99 -15.73
N ILE A 345 19.51 -41.61 -16.83
CA ILE A 345 19.89 -42.00 -18.19
C ILE A 345 21.24 -41.37 -18.56
N GLY A 346 21.44 -40.09 -18.27
CA GLY A 346 22.68 -39.35 -18.51
C GLY A 346 23.85 -39.98 -17.77
N THR A 347 23.69 -40.29 -16.48
CA THR A 347 24.68 -40.98 -15.67
C THR A 347 25.00 -42.37 -16.24
N PHE A 348 23.98 -43.13 -16.63
CA PHE A 348 24.17 -44.44 -17.27
C PHE A 348 24.96 -44.34 -18.59
N LEU A 349 24.62 -43.39 -19.45
CA LEU A 349 25.31 -43.16 -20.72
C LEU A 349 26.74 -42.63 -20.53
N ILE A 350 26.95 -41.75 -19.55
CA ILE A 350 28.29 -41.26 -19.17
C ILE A 350 29.15 -42.43 -18.71
N ILE A 351 28.64 -43.29 -17.81
CA ILE A 351 29.35 -44.49 -17.34
C ILE A 351 29.78 -45.37 -18.51
N GLN A 352 28.94 -45.54 -19.54
CA GLN A 352 29.26 -46.38 -20.70
C GLN A 352 30.20 -45.73 -21.73
N LYS A 353 30.11 -44.41 -21.94
CA LYS A 353 30.82 -43.73 -23.05
C LYS A 353 32.10 -43.02 -22.65
N VAL A 354 32.31 -42.79 -21.35
CA VAL A 354 33.37 -41.92 -20.88
C VAL A 354 34.47 -42.74 -20.18
N PRO A 355 35.66 -42.90 -20.80
CA PRO A 355 36.70 -43.80 -20.29
C PRO A 355 37.23 -43.43 -18.90
N TYR A 356 37.21 -42.14 -18.54
CA TYR A 356 37.70 -41.70 -17.23
C TYR A 356 36.76 -42.06 -16.07
N THR A 357 35.46 -42.33 -16.33
CA THR A 357 34.51 -42.81 -15.29
C THR A 357 34.58 -44.31 -15.09
N GLU A 358 35.14 -45.05 -16.06
CA GLU A 358 35.31 -46.50 -16.00
C GLU A 358 36.22 -46.92 -14.83
N ILE A 359 37.26 -46.12 -14.52
CA ILE A 359 38.24 -46.44 -13.46
C ILE A 359 37.59 -46.42 -12.07
N ASP A 360 36.78 -45.40 -11.77
CA ASP A 360 36.07 -45.31 -10.49
C ASP A 360 34.95 -46.35 -10.42
N TRP A 361 34.18 -46.53 -11.50
CA TRP A 361 33.10 -47.53 -11.59
C TRP A 361 33.60 -48.97 -11.46
N SER A 362 34.66 -49.34 -12.19
CA SER A 362 35.26 -50.67 -12.12
C SER A 362 35.79 -50.94 -10.73
N THR A 363 36.43 -49.96 -10.10
CA THR A 363 36.87 -50.07 -8.70
C THR A 363 35.69 -50.26 -7.75
N TYR A 364 34.62 -49.47 -7.86
CA TYR A 364 33.43 -49.67 -7.02
C TYR A 364 32.80 -51.06 -7.24
N MET A 365 32.76 -51.55 -8.48
CA MET A 365 32.24 -52.89 -8.78
C MET A 365 33.15 -54.01 -8.27
N GLN A 366 34.48 -53.86 -8.31
CA GLN A 366 35.43 -54.77 -7.67
C GLN A 366 35.19 -54.83 -6.15
N GLN A 367 34.93 -53.68 -5.53
CA GLN A 367 34.62 -53.59 -4.10
C GLN A 367 33.28 -54.24 -3.76
N VAL A 368 32.25 -54.03 -4.58
CA VAL A 368 30.93 -54.68 -4.45
C VAL A 368 31.04 -56.19 -4.67
N GLU A 369 31.89 -56.65 -5.59
CA GLU A 369 32.17 -58.06 -5.84
C GLU A 369 32.87 -58.72 -4.64
N CYS A 370 33.80 -58.03 -3.98
CA CYS A 370 34.42 -58.48 -2.74
C CYS A 370 33.39 -58.75 -1.63
N TYR A 371 32.34 -57.93 -1.55
CA TYR A 371 31.23 -58.15 -0.62
C TYR A 371 30.25 -59.23 -1.09
N THR A 372 29.79 -59.16 -2.34
CA THR A 372 28.67 -59.96 -2.85
C THR A 372 29.08 -61.37 -3.26
N LYS A 373 30.22 -61.52 -3.97
CA LYS A 373 30.69 -62.82 -4.47
C LYS A 373 31.71 -63.48 -3.55
N LYS A 374 32.63 -62.70 -2.95
CA LYS A 374 33.69 -63.22 -2.06
C LYS A 374 33.29 -63.25 -0.58
N ASN A 375 32.11 -62.70 -0.22
CA ASN A 375 31.58 -62.60 1.14
C ASN A 375 32.57 -62.03 2.18
N ILE A 376 33.46 -61.14 1.75
CA ILE A 376 34.45 -60.51 2.63
C ILE A 376 33.72 -59.45 3.47
N ARG A 377 33.57 -59.73 4.76
CA ARG A 377 32.97 -58.80 5.75
C ARG A 377 34.00 -57.96 6.50
N ASN A 378 35.28 -58.36 6.44
CA ASN A 378 36.36 -57.55 6.98
C ASN A 378 36.61 -56.35 6.08
N TYR A 379 36.18 -55.18 6.53
CA TYR A 379 36.29 -53.93 5.80
C TYR A 379 37.75 -53.56 5.42
N SER A 380 38.74 -54.07 6.17
CA SER A 380 40.16 -53.89 5.86
C SER A 380 40.68 -54.69 4.65
N GLN A 381 39.88 -55.61 4.13
CA GLN A 381 40.25 -56.45 2.99
C GLN A 381 39.47 -56.09 1.72
N ILE A 382 38.58 -55.11 1.82
CA ILE A 382 37.79 -54.63 0.69
C ILE A 382 38.55 -53.45 0.06
N GLY A 383 38.86 -53.57 -1.24
CA GLY A 383 39.54 -52.55 -2.02
C GLY A 383 39.44 -52.86 -3.52
N GLY A 384 39.92 -51.93 -4.34
CA GLY A 384 40.05 -52.11 -5.79
C GLY A 384 41.19 -51.24 -6.33
N ASP A 385 41.23 -51.03 -7.64
CA ASP A 385 42.36 -50.39 -8.33
C ASP A 385 42.67 -48.96 -7.88
N THR A 386 41.68 -48.23 -7.34
CA THR A 386 41.86 -46.88 -6.75
C THR A 386 42.12 -46.88 -5.23
N GLY A 387 42.27 -48.05 -4.60
CA GLY A 387 42.62 -48.21 -3.18
C GLY A 387 41.52 -48.85 -2.32
N PRO A 388 41.64 -48.74 -0.97
CA PRO A 388 40.68 -49.35 -0.04
C PRO A 388 39.31 -48.67 -0.10
N VAL A 389 38.25 -49.42 0.24
CA VAL A 389 36.86 -48.91 0.26
C VAL A 389 36.71 -47.80 1.28
N VAL A 390 36.07 -46.71 0.85
CA VAL A 390 35.68 -45.60 1.70
C VAL A 390 34.17 -45.41 1.54
N PHE A 391 33.43 -46.04 2.43
CA PHE A 391 31.98 -45.99 2.54
C PHE A 391 31.53 -45.07 3.69
N GLY A 392 32.46 -44.39 4.38
CA GLY A 392 32.14 -43.52 5.52
C GLY A 392 31.44 -42.24 5.07
N VAL A 393 30.18 -42.13 5.48
CA VAL A 393 29.17 -41.22 4.94
C VAL A 393 29.01 -41.47 3.44
N SER A 394 27.90 -42.06 3.00
CA SER A 394 27.52 -42.25 1.57
C SER A 394 27.39 -40.93 0.78
N ILE A 395 27.94 -39.85 1.31
CA ILE A 395 27.91 -38.47 0.91
C ILE A 395 29.34 -38.14 0.48
N LYS A 396 29.52 -37.70 -0.78
CA LYS A 396 30.82 -37.15 -1.25
C LYS A 396 31.34 -36.15 -0.21
N MET A 397 32.61 -36.26 0.17
CA MET A 397 33.27 -35.41 1.20
C MET A 397 33.01 -33.91 1.01
N ASN A 398 32.77 -33.48 -0.22
CA ASN A 398 32.42 -32.10 -0.55
C ASN A 398 31.09 -31.61 0.04
N VAL A 399 30.10 -32.48 0.22
CA VAL A 399 28.82 -32.11 0.82
C VAL A 399 28.97 -31.85 2.33
N LEU A 400 30.02 -32.39 2.98
CA LEU A 400 30.35 -32.05 4.36
C LEU A 400 30.69 -30.56 4.51
N LEU A 401 31.09 -29.87 3.43
CA LEU A 401 31.30 -28.42 3.44
C LEU A 401 30.00 -27.65 3.72
N PHE A 402 28.83 -28.22 3.42
CA PHE A 402 27.52 -27.65 3.76
C PHE A 402 27.05 -28.00 5.18
N ALA A 403 27.70 -28.92 5.88
CA ALA A 403 27.22 -29.41 7.17
C ALA A 403 27.16 -28.31 8.26
N PRO A 404 28.16 -27.43 8.42
CA PRO A 404 28.10 -26.35 9.41
C PRO A 404 26.93 -25.37 9.22
N PRO A 405 26.69 -24.76 8.04
CA PRO A 405 25.53 -23.89 7.85
C PRO A 405 24.21 -24.67 7.95
N LEU A 406 24.13 -25.89 7.40
CA LEU A 406 22.93 -26.72 7.49
C LEU A 406 22.55 -27.02 8.94
N PHE A 407 23.54 -27.28 9.80
CA PHE A 407 23.32 -27.47 11.24
C PHE A 407 22.68 -26.24 11.87
N PHE A 408 23.22 -25.04 11.63
CA PHE A 408 22.64 -23.80 12.16
C PHE A 408 21.26 -23.51 11.57
N ILE A 409 21.03 -23.75 10.28
CA ILE A 409 19.72 -23.59 9.64
C ILE A 409 18.67 -24.49 10.30
N LEU A 410 19.00 -25.77 10.52
CA LEU A 410 18.09 -26.72 11.19
C LEU A 410 17.83 -26.30 12.65
N LEU A 411 18.90 -25.91 13.34
CA LEU A 411 18.86 -25.49 14.74
C LEU A 411 17.95 -24.26 14.94
N LEU A 412 18.05 -23.26 14.07
CA LEU A 412 17.27 -22.02 14.14
C LEU A 412 15.80 -22.22 13.73
N ASN A 413 15.53 -22.95 12.64
CA ASN A 413 14.17 -23.11 12.10
C ASN A 413 13.31 -24.13 12.86
N VAL A 414 13.93 -25.27 13.21
CA VAL A 414 13.21 -26.45 13.73
C VAL A 414 13.39 -26.59 15.24
N GLY A 415 14.44 -25.97 15.80
CA GLY A 415 14.78 -25.99 17.23
C GLY A 415 15.67 -27.17 17.62
N ILE A 416 16.21 -27.12 18.84
CA ILE A 416 17.23 -28.05 19.35
C ILE A 416 16.76 -29.52 19.28
N TRP A 417 15.61 -29.83 19.87
CA TRP A 417 15.12 -31.21 19.97
C TRP A 417 14.84 -31.88 18.62
N ARG A 418 14.18 -31.16 17.72
CA ARG A 418 13.87 -31.68 16.39
C ARG A 418 15.12 -31.77 15.52
N THR A 419 16.09 -30.87 15.71
CA THR A 419 17.39 -30.97 15.04
C THR A 419 18.14 -32.22 15.49
N ILE A 420 18.15 -32.52 16.80
CA ILE A 420 18.70 -33.78 17.32
C ILE A 420 18.00 -34.98 16.69
N LEU A 421 16.66 -34.98 16.59
CA LEU A 421 15.92 -36.05 15.95
C LEU A 421 16.29 -36.22 14.47
N ASN A 422 16.36 -35.12 13.71
CA ASN A 422 16.73 -35.16 12.29
C ASN A 422 18.17 -35.69 12.09
N LEU A 423 19.10 -35.25 12.92
CA LEU A 423 20.48 -35.75 12.91
C LEU A 423 20.55 -37.22 13.34
N ALA A 424 19.72 -37.63 14.29
CA ALA A 424 19.60 -39.04 14.69
C ALA A 424 19.06 -39.90 13.54
N CYS A 425 18.08 -39.44 12.77
CA CYS A 425 17.62 -40.14 11.58
C CYS A 425 18.76 -40.33 10.56
N CYS A 426 19.55 -39.29 10.29
CA CYS A 426 20.73 -39.41 9.43
C CYS A 426 21.74 -40.44 9.97
N ALA A 427 22.01 -40.41 11.28
CA ALA A 427 22.92 -41.35 11.93
C ALA A 427 22.41 -42.81 11.87
N VAL A 428 21.12 -43.02 12.09
CA VAL A 428 20.49 -44.36 12.04
C VAL A 428 20.62 -44.96 10.64
N VAL A 429 20.40 -44.18 9.58
CA VAL A 429 20.60 -44.66 8.20
C VAL A 429 22.07 -45.08 7.97
N GLN A 430 23.03 -44.29 8.44
CA GLN A 430 24.45 -44.62 8.30
C GLN A 430 24.84 -45.88 9.10
N ILE A 431 24.30 -46.04 10.31
CA ILE A 431 24.50 -47.25 11.12
C ILE A 431 23.86 -48.45 10.45
N TYR A 432 22.65 -48.32 9.90
CA TYR A 432 21.95 -49.40 9.22
C TYR A 432 22.74 -49.91 8.00
N VAL A 433 23.23 -49.02 7.16
CA VAL A 433 24.03 -49.41 5.98
C VAL A 433 25.40 -49.96 6.40
N GLY A 434 26.02 -49.42 7.46
CA GLY A 434 27.29 -49.91 8.01
C GLY A 434 27.20 -51.17 8.86
N LEU A 435 26.00 -51.58 9.27
CA LEU A 435 25.76 -52.67 10.23
C LEU A 435 26.46 -54.00 9.86
N PRO A 436 26.46 -54.45 8.58
CA PRO A 436 27.11 -55.69 8.20
C PRO A 436 28.63 -55.71 8.43
N PHE A 437 29.27 -54.53 8.48
CA PHE A 437 30.70 -54.37 8.69
C PHE A 437 31.01 -54.06 10.17
N LEU A 438 30.18 -53.24 10.80
CA LEU A 438 30.25 -52.93 12.24
C LEU A 438 30.13 -54.17 13.11
N MET A 439 29.27 -55.13 12.74
CA MET A 439 29.11 -56.40 13.48
C MET A 439 30.33 -57.32 13.40
N TYR A 440 31.20 -57.16 12.38
CA TYR A 440 32.34 -58.03 12.15
C TYR A 440 33.64 -57.44 12.74
N ASP A 441 33.98 -56.20 12.38
CA ASP A 441 35.12 -55.47 12.94
C ASP A 441 34.81 -53.96 13.00
N PRO A 442 34.29 -53.46 14.14
CA PRO A 442 33.93 -52.06 14.30
C PRO A 442 35.12 -51.12 14.10
N MET A 443 36.31 -51.52 14.55
CA MET A 443 37.48 -50.64 14.56
C MET A 443 38.09 -50.53 13.16
N ALA A 444 38.15 -51.63 12.41
CA ALA A 444 38.57 -51.61 11.01
C ALA A 444 37.58 -50.81 10.14
N TYR A 445 36.28 -50.94 10.40
CA TYR A 445 35.25 -50.16 9.70
C TYR A 445 35.41 -48.67 9.97
N ILE A 446 35.50 -48.23 11.23
CA ILE A 446 35.61 -46.80 11.58
C ILE A 446 36.91 -46.19 11.03
N ARG A 447 38.07 -46.84 11.23
CA ARG A 447 39.36 -46.30 10.78
C ARG A 447 39.47 -46.15 9.27
N ARG A 448 38.87 -47.06 8.50
CA ARG A 448 38.99 -47.04 7.03
C ARG A 448 37.85 -46.34 6.33
N SER A 449 36.64 -46.38 6.89
CA SER A 449 35.49 -45.65 6.33
C SER A 449 35.69 -44.15 6.42
N PHE A 450 36.34 -43.67 7.49
CA PHE A 450 36.61 -42.26 7.74
C PHE A 450 38.12 -41.95 7.67
N ASP A 451 38.81 -42.45 6.65
CA ASP A 451 40.24 -42.18 6.44
C ASP A 451 40.47 -40.77 5.87
N LEU A 452 40.61 -39.80 6.76
CA LEU A 452 40.94 -38.41 6.45
C LEU A 452 42.42 -38.20 6.11
N GLY A 453 43.26 -39.25 6.21
CA GLY A 453 44.69 -39.20 5.93
C GLY A 453 45.06 -39.39 4.45
N ARG A 454 44.08 -39.71 3.58
CA ARG A 454 44.32 -39.96 2.16
C ARG A 454 44.82 -38.69 1.44
N VAL A 455 46.03 -38.75 0.89
CA VAL A 455 46.63 -37.67 0.11
C VAL A 455 46.44 -37.94 -1.37
N PHE A 456 45.77 -37.02 -2.08
CA PHE A 456 45.65 -37.10 -3.53
C PHE A 456 46.99 -36.77 -4.21
N LEU A 457 47.26 -37.44 -5.33
CA LEU A 457 48.49 -37.24 -6.11
C LEU A 457 48.59 -35.79 -6.62
N PHE A 458 49.81 -35.24 -6.61
CA PHE A 458 50.10 -33.88 -7.07
C PHE A 458 49.64 -33.61 -8.52
N LYS A 459 49.56 -34.65 -9.36
CA LYS A 459 49.07 -34.53 -10.74
C LYS A 459 47.61 -34.06 -10.86
N TRP A 460 46.80 -34.21 -9.80
CA TRP A 460 45.36 -33.90 -9.81
C TRP A 460 44.99 -32.61 -9.07
N THR A 461 45.96 -31.89 -8.48
CA THR A 461 45.65 -30.61 -7.82
C THR A 461 45.55 -29.47 -8.83
N VAL A 462 44.50 -28.66 -8.70
CA VAL A 462 44.29 -27.44 -9.51
C VAL A 462 44.65 -26.19 -8.71
N ASN A 463 44.12 -26.06 -7.50
CA ASN A 463 44.31 -24.88 -6.62
C ASN A 463 45.78 -24.55 -6.37
N TRP A 464 46.60 -25.59 -6.13
CA TRP A 464 47.96 -25.44 -5.63
C TRP A 464 49.00 -25.96 -6.62
N ARG A 465 48.64 -26.05 -7.91
CA ARG A 465 49.51 -26.59 -8.96
C ARG A 465 50.79 -25.77 -9.15
N PHE A 466 50.78 -24.50 -8.72
CA PHE A 466 51.93 -23.61 -8.74
C PHE A 466 52.98 -23.92 -7.66
N LEU A 467 52.65 -24.76 -6.67
CA LEU A 467 53.60 -25.19 -5.63
C LEU A 467 54.42 -26.40 -6.11
N PRO A 468 55.70 -26.50 -5.72
CA PRO A 468 56.50 -27.71 -5.90
C PRO A 468 55.86 -28.94 -5.24
N GLU A 469 56.05 -30.11 -5.84
CA GLU A 469 55.47 -31.38 -5.35
C GLU A 469 55.88 -31.71 -3.91
N GLU A 470 57.12 -31.41 -3.52
CA GLU A 470 57.63 -31.61 -2.17
C GLU A 470 56.87 -30.78 -1.12
N ILE A 471 56.54 -29.54 -1.46
CA ILE A 471 55.76 -28.64 -0.60
C ILE A 471 54.31 -29.10 -0.58
N PHE A 472 53.78 -29.50 -1.73
CA PHE A 472 52.41 -29.98 -1.86
C PHE A 472 52.15 -31.23 -1.02
N LEU A 473 53.08 -32.18 -1.01
CA LEU A 473 52.98 -33.45 -0.27
C LEU A 473 53.25 -33.29 1.23
N SER A 474 53.80 -32.16 1.67
CA SER A 474 54.10 -31.89 3.08
C SER A 474 52.87 -31.89 4.00
N SER A 475 52.96 -32.59 5.13
CA SER A 475 51.93 -32.58 6.18
C SER A 475 51.75 -31.19 6.82
N ARG A 476 52.79 -30.34 6.77
CA ARG A 476 52.73 -28.97 7.31
C ARG A 476 51.76 -28.09 6.51
N LEU A 477 51.79 -28.19 5.18
CA LEU A 477 50.87 -27.46 4.29
C LEU A 477 49.43 -27.91 4.51
N HIS A 478 49.19 -29.21 4.64
CA HIS A 478 47.85 -29.74 4.90
C HIS A 478 47.25 -29.21 6.21
N LEU A 479 48.01 -29.26 7.30
CA LEU A 479 47.56 -28.76 8.60
C LEU A 479 47.35 -27.24 8.58
N ALA A 480 48.21 -26.50 7.88
CA ALA A 480 48.06 -25.06 7.70
C ALA A 480 46.75 -24.71 6.94
N LEU A 481 46.48 -25.37 5.81
CA LEU A 481 45.25 -25.15 5.03
C LEU A 481 43.99 -25.48 5.82
N LEU A 482 44.00 -26.59 6.57
CA LEU A 482 42.89 -26.97 7.44
C LEU A 482 42.66 -25.93 8.55
N SER A 483 43.74 -25.42 9.15
CA SER A 483 43.67 -24.41 10.20
C SER A 483 43.11 -23.09 9.66
N CYS A 484 43.60 -22.65 8.50
CA CYS A 484 43.08 -21.45 7.82
C CYS A 484 41.59 -21.61 7.44
N HIS A 485 41.19 -22.78 6.93
CA HIS A 485 39.79 -23.06 6.60
C HIS A 485 38.87 -22.88 7.80
N ILE A 486 39.19 -23.52 8.93
CA ILE A 486 38.37 -23.46 10.14
C ILE A 486 38.30 -22.04 10.68
N VAL A 487 39.44 -21.33 10.75
CA VAL A 487 39.48 -19.95 11.25
C VAL A 487 38.64 -19.02 10.39
N VAL A 488 38.79 -19.09 9.06
CA VAL A 488 38.01 -18.25 8.13
C VAL A 488 36.52 -18.60 8.20
N LEU A 489 36.16 -19.88 8.25
CA LEU A 489 34.77 -20.32 8.33
C LEU A 489 34.09 -19.84 9.62
N VAL A 490 34.77 -19.93 10.76
CA VAL A 490 34.23 -19.48 12.07
C VAL A 490 34.07 -17.97 12.08
N ILE A 491 35.10 -17.22 11.68
CA ILE A 491 35.03 -15.75 11.64
C ILE A 491 33.93 -15.29 10.67
N PHE A 492 33.87 -15.89 9.48
CA PHE A 492 32.87 -15.55 8.48
C PHE A 492 31.46 -15.92 8.93
N GLY A 493 31.25 -17.15 9.41
CA GLY A 493 29.95 -17.59 9.89
C GLY A 493 29.44 -16.76 11.07
N TYR A 494 30.34 -16.38 12.00
CA TYR A 494 30.00 -15.54 13.15
C TYR A 494 29.50 -14.15 12.75
N HIS A 495 30.13 -13.52 11.75
CA HIS A 495 29.80 -12.14 11.35
C HIS A 495 28.79 -12.04 10.20
N MET A 496 28.75 -13.01 9.28
CA MET A 496 28.05 -12.88 7.99
C MET A 496 26.81 -13.75 7.84
N TRP A 497 26.67 -14.84 8.58
CA TRP A 497 25.45 -15.64 8.50
C TRP A 497 24.32 -14.99 9.32
N PHE A 498 23.11 -15.00 8.75
CA PHE A 498 21.88 -14.52 9.37
C PHE A 498 21.92 -13.03 9.82
N ARG A 499 22.59 -12.17 9.04
CA ARG A 499 22.73 -10.73 9.36
C ARG A 499 21.41 -9.98 9.50
N SER A 500 20.36 -10.40 8.79
CA SER A 500 18.99 -9.86 8.93
C SER A 500 18.44 -10.02 10.35
N HIS A 501 18.91 -11.02 11.10
CA HIS A 501 18.52 -11.33 12.46
C HIS A 501 19.62 -10.90 13.47
N GLY A 502 20.44 -9.90 13.13
CA GLY A 502 21.53 -9.43 14.00
C GLY A 502 22.80 -10.31 13.99
N GLY A 503 22.88 -11.30 13.10
CA GLY A 503 24.01 -12.21 12.96
C GLY A 503 23.90 -13.48 13.80
N LEU A 504 24.77 -14.45 13.54
CA LEU A 504 24.70 -15.79 14.16
C LEU A 504 24.67 -15.76 15.69
N ARG A 505 25.39 -14.83 16.32
CA ARG A 505 25.36 -14.68 17.79
C ARG A 505 23.99 -14.28 18.31
N ALA A 506 23.35 -13.28 17.72
CA ALA A 506 22.03 -12.82 18.13
C ALA A 506 20.99 -13.93 17.93
N SER A 507 21.01 -14.60 16.78
CA SER A 507 20.12 -15.73 16.49
C SER A 507 20.28 -16.91 17.46
N LEU A 508 21.51 -17.18 17.94
CA LEU A 508 21.76 -18.20 18.97
C LEU A 508 21.29 -17.77 20.37
N ILE A 509 21.40 -16.48 20.70
CA ILE A 509 20.87 -15.92 21.96
C ILE A 509 19.35 -16.00 21.95
N GLU A 510 18.68 -15.62 20.86
CA GLU A 510 17.23 -15.74 20.70
C GLU A 510 16.76 -17.20 20.84
N LEU A 511 17.51 -18.13 20.24
CA LEU A 511 17.25 -19.56 20.40
C LEU A 511 17.38 -20.01 21.86
N SER A 512 18.38 -19.51 22.61
CA SER A 512 18.51 -19.84 24.05
C SER A 512 17.35 -19.33 24.90
N HIS A 513 16.67 -18.27 24.45
CA HIS A 513 15.44 -17.76 25.06
C HIS A 513 14.17 -18.44 24.52
N GLY A 514 14.29 -19.45 23.66
CA GLY A 514 13.17 -20.22 23.12
C GLY A 514 12.47 -19.57 21.91
N ILE A 515 13.00 -18.46 21.39
CA ILE A 515 12.45 -17.76 20.22
C ILE A 515 12.99 -18.43 18.95
N ARG A 516 12.08 -18.83 18.05
CA ARG A 516 12.45 -19.46 16.78
C ARG A 516 12.64 -18.42 15.69
N THR A 517 13.84 -18.35 15.12
CA THR A 517 14.15 -17.52 13.96
C THR A 517 13.90 -18.30 12.68
N ARG A 518 12.94 -17.85 11.87
CA ARG A 518 12.69 -18.46 10.55
C ARG A 518 13.63 -17.82 9.54
N THR A 519 14.59 -18.59 9.04
CA THR A 519 15.54 -18.10 8.05
C THR A 519 14.90 -18.04 6.66
N GLY A 520 15.11 -16.94 5.94
CA GLY A 520 14.63 -16.81 4.56
C GLY A 520 15.29 -17.80 3.60
N VAL A 521 14.62 -18.14 2.49
CA VAL A 521 15.15 -19.08 1.47
C VAL A 521 16.50 -18.61 0.93
N ALA A 522 16.61 -17.32 0.63
CA ALA A 522 17.82 -16.80 0.01
C ALA A 522 18.99 -16.60 1.00
N GLU A 523 18.71 -16.33 2.27
CA GLU A 523 19.73 -16.35 3.34
C GLU A 523 20.26 -17.75 3.60
N THR A 524 19.37 -18.75 3.54
CA THR A 524 19.71 -20.17 3.64
C THR A 524 20.68 -20.56 2.53
N LEU A 525 20.39 -20.18 1.28
CA LEU A 525 21.27 -20.40 0.13
C LEU A 525 22.61 -19.67 0.26
N PHE A 526 22.61 -18.43 0.77
CA PHE A 526 23.83 -17.67 1.00
C PHE A 526 24.75 -18.36 2.03
N ALA A 527 24.19 -18.84 3.15
CA ALA A 527 24.97 -19.56 4.17
C ALA A 527 25.56 -20.87 3.62
N LEU A 528 24.78 -21.64 2.85
CA LEU A 528 25.23 -22.88 2.24
C LEU A 528 26.33 -22.64 1.19
N PHE A 529 26.12 -21.73 0.24
CA PHE A 529 27.07 -21.50 -0.85
C PHE A 529 28.35 -20.81 -0.37
N SER A 530 28.27 -19.92 0.63
CA SER A 530 29.47 -19.28 1.19
C SER A 530 30.36 -20.26 1.95
N ALA A 531 29.79 -21.20 2.72
CA ALA A 531 30.57 -22.25 3.39
C ALA A 531 31.31 -23.15 2.40
N ASN A 532 30.63 -23.52 1.31
CA ASN A 532 31.21 -24.33 0.26
C ASN A 532 32.35 -23.61 -0.47
N LEU A 533 32.17 -22.33 -0.81
CA LEU A 533 33.22 -21.50 -1.42
C LEU A 533 34.49 -21.45 -0.55
N ILE A 534 34.33 -21.20 0.76
CA ILE A 534 35.45 -21.20 1.72
C ILE A 534 36.12 -22.58 1.75
N GLY A 535 35.35 -23.67 1.73
CA GLY A 535 35.87 -25.04 1.66
C GLY A 535 36.72 -25.30 0.41
N ILE A 536 36.26 -24.84 -0.75
CA ILE A 536 36.95 -25.02 -2.04
C ILE A 536 38.26 -24.23 -2.09
N THR A 537 38.28 -22.99 -1.58
CA THR A 537 39.47 -22.13 -1.59
C THR A 537 40.62 -22.75 -0.80
N PHE A 538 40.32 -23.38 0.34
CA PHE A 538 41.32 -24.00 1.20
C PHE A 538 41.51 -25.51 0.92
N ALA A 539 40.80 -26.08 -0.07
CA ALA A 539 40.98 -27.48 -0.43
C ALA A 539 42.39 -27.71 -0.99
N ARG A 540 43.14 -28.63 -0.35
CA ARG A 540 44.49 -29.03 -0.78
C ARG A 540 44.49 -29.67 -2.17
N SER A 541 43.50 -30.48 -2.50
CA SER A 541 43.38 -31.14 -3.80
C SER A 541 41.94 -31.14 -4.25
N LEU A 542 41.69 -30.64 -5.46
CA LEU A 542 40.37 -30.59 -6.06
C LEU A 542 40.48 -30.96 -7.53
N HIS A 543 39.70 -31.96 -7.96
CA HIS A 543 39.62 -32.37 -9.35
C HIS A 543 38.79 -31.35 -10.18
N TYR A 544 39.13 -31.19 -11.47
CA TYR A 544 38.49 -30.22 -12.37
C TYR A 544 36.95 -30.33 -12.42
N GLN A 545 36.42 -31.55 -12.32
CA GLN A 545 34.98 -31.82 -12.34
C GLN A 545 34.22 -31.17 -11.18
N PHE A 546 34.87 -30.87 -10.05
CA PHE A 546 34.18 -30.23 -8.94
C PHE A 546 33.95 -28.74 -9.19
N TYR A 547 34.79 -28.07 -9.98
CA TYR A 547 34.58 -26.66 -10.31
C TYR A 547 33.29 -26.43 -11.10
N SER A 548 32.89 -27.35 -11.99
CA SER A 548 31.63 -27.21 -12.73
C SER A 548 30.41 -27.25 -11.81
N TRP A 549 30.46 -28.02 -10.71
CA TRP A 549 29.38 -28.09 -9.72
C TRP A 549 29.22 -26.79 -8.94
N TYR A 550 30.33 -26.10 -8.67
CA TYR A 550 30.35 -24.88 -7.87
C TYR A 550 30.18 -23.62 -8.70
N TYR A 551 30.50 -23.69 -10.00
CA TYR A 551 30.35 -22.59 -10.93
C TYR A 551 28.95 -21.97 -10.87
N HIS A 552 27.90 -22.79 -10.79
CA HIS A 552 26.51 -22.33 -10.73
C HIS A 552 26.14 -21.61 -9.42
N GLN A 553 26.93 -21.75 -8.35
CA GLN A 553 26.69 -21.09 -7.05
C GLN A 553 27.27 -19.67 -7.02
N LEU A 554 28.27 -19.38 -7.86
CA LEU A 554 28.97 -18.11 -7.90
C LEU A 554 28.08 -16.93 -8.33
N PRO A 555 27.22 -17.04 -9.37
CA PRO A 555 26.30 -15.95 -9.74
C PRO A 555 25.40 -15.54 -8.57
N PHE A 556 24.86 -16.51 -7.84
CA PHE A 556 24.03 -16.21 -6.67
C PHE A 556 24.82 -15.43 -5.61
N LEU A 557 26.03 -15.88 -5.26
CA LEU A 557 26.88 -15.19 -4.28
C LEU A 557 27.33 -13.79 -4.75
N LEU A 558 27.51 -13.58 -6.06
CA LEU A 558 27.90 -12.32 -6.68
C LEU A 558 26.78 -11.28 -6.71
N PHE A 559 25.54 -11.71 -6.98
CA PHE A 559 24.40 -10.82 -7.16
C PHE A 559 23.50 -10.72 -5.93
N TRP A 560 23.76 -11.52 -4.89
CA TRP A 560 23.11 -11.41 -3.61
C TRP A 560 23.44 -10.05 -2.94
N ASN A 561 22.46 -9.16 -2.86
CA ASN A 561 22.58 -7.88 -2.16
C ASN A 561 21.70 -7.90 -0.91
N SER A 562 22.30 -7.81 0.28
CA SER A 562 21.56 -7.63 1.54
C SER A 562 21.08 -6.17 1.72
N SER A 563 20.60 -5.53 0.65
CA SER A 563 20.03 -4.19 0.71
C SER A 563 18.53 -4.27 0.90
N THR A 564 18.13 -4.53 2.13
CA THR A 564 16.87 -4.02 2.68
C THR A 564 17.24 -3.19 3.91
N SER A 565 17.10 -1.87 3.73
CA SER A 565 17.25 -0.77 4.69
C SER A 565 18.66 -0.51 5.27
N ALA A 566 19.32 0.52 4.74
CA ALA A 566 20.52 1.12 5.30
C ALA A 566 20.20 2.54 5.82
N ALA A 567 20.33 2.73 7.14
CA ALA A 567 20.96 3.92 7.68
C ALA A 567 22.05 3.43 8.65
N VAL A 568 23.29 3.42 8.17
CA VAL A 568 24.46 2.79 8.78
C VAL A 568 25.15 3.73 9.76
N LYS A 569 25.53 3.21 10.94
CA LYS A 569 26.85 3.43 11.54
C LYS A 569 27.36 2.02 11.92
N GLN A 570 28.29 1.40 11.20
CA GLN A 570 29.71 1.67 11.31
C GLN A 570 30.51 1.11 10.11
N PRO A 571 31.76 1.59 9.90
CA PRO A 571 32.71 1.00 8.97
C PRO A 571 33.36 -0.24 9.59
N ALA A 572 33.10 -1.40 8.99
CA ALA A 572 34.04 -2.50 8.97
C ALA A 572 33.96 -3.11 7.58
N ILE A 573 34.94 -2.71 6.76
CA ILE A 573 35.35 -3.44 5.57
C ILE A 573 35.36 -4.93 5.94
N VAL A 574 34.55 -5.71 5.20
CA VAL A 574 34.66 -7.14 4.86
C VAL A 574 33.27 -7.83 4.77
N PRO A 575 32.65 -7.74 3.59
CA PRO A 575 32.21 -8.85 2.76
C PRO A 575 33.28 -9.03 1.68
N TRP A 576 34.40 -9.70 1.96
CA TRP A 576 35.75 -9.38 1.43
C TRP A 576 35.79 -8.64 0.06
N LEU A 577 35.85 -7.30 0.16
CA LEU A 577 35.82 -6.28 -0.90
C LEU A 577 34.65 -6.35 -1.92
N SER A 578 33.48 -6.79 -1.47
CA SER A 578 32.21 -6.99 -2.19
C SER A 578 32.41 -7.82 -3.46
N ILE A 579 32.98 -9.01 -3.26
CA ILE A 579 33.55 -9.91 -4.28
C ILE A 579 34.34 -9.10 -5.31
N ILE A 580 35.31 -8.41 -4.74
CA ILE A 580 36.30 -7.49 -5.29
C ILE A 580 35.75 -6.65 -6.45
N ILE A 581 34.65 -5.98 -6.08
CA ILE A 581 33.88 -4.98 -6.83
C ILE A 581 33.19 -5.60 -8.05
N LYS A 582 32.31 -6.59 -7.81
CA LYS A 582 31.64 -7.41 -8.85
C LYS A 582 32.65 -7.90 -9.91
N ALA A 583 33.86 -8.22 -9.41
CA ALA A 583 35.18 -8.10 -10.04
C ALA A 583 35.21 -8.36 -11.54
N TYR A 584 35.33 -7.36 -12.42
CA TYR A 584 35.65 -5.93 -12.31
C TYR A 584 34.66 -5.27 -13.28
N TYR A 585 33.38 -5.13 -12.91
CA TYR A 585 32.31 -4.83 -13.88
C TYR A 585 32.39 -5.69 -15.17
N TYR A 586 32.46 -7.02 -15.08
CA TYR A 586 32.33 -7.87 -16.30
C TYR A 586 33.40 -7.64 -17.42
N LEU A 587 34.56 -7.00 -17.11
CA LEU A 587 35.73 -6.76 -18.00
C LEU A 587 35.75 -7.62 -19.27
N ASP A 588 35.38 -7.07 -20.42
CA ASP A 588 35.11 -5.65 -20.65
C ASP A 588 34.27 -5.52 -21.93
N GLY A 589 33.12 -6.22 -22.02
CA GLY A 589 32.40 -6.32 -23.31
C GLY A 589 33.29 -6.77 -24.49
N TYR A 590 33.85 -7.99 -24.46
CA TYR A 590 34.60 -8.69 -25.53
C TYR A 590 36.13 -8.35 -25.74
N MET A 591 37.00 -9.39 -25.63
CA MET A 591 38.34 -9.63 -26.26
C MET A 591 39.72 -9.17 -25.67
N VAL A 592 40.66 -10.16 -25.63
CA VAL A 592 42.16 -10.19 -25.79
C VAL A 592 43.12 -9.78 -24.63
N LEU A 593 43.96 -10.74 -24.19
CA LEU A 593 45.24 -10.57 -23.42
C LEU A 593 46.41 -10.27 -24.40
N PRO A 594 47.63 -9.77 -24.04
CA PRO A 594 48.25 -9.55 -22.70
C PRO A 594 49.10 -8.25 -22.52
N ARG A 595 49.41 -7.86 -21.25
CA ARG A 595 50.76 -7.43 -20.78
C ARG A 595 50.78 -6.97 -19.31
N PHE A 596 51.57 -7.70 -18.53
CA PHE A 596 52.54 -7.24 -17.51
C PHE A 596 52.20 -6.12 -16.52
N LEU A 597 52.34 -6.47 -15.23
CA LEU A 597 52.60 -5.58 -14.08
C LEU A 597 53.27 -4.25 -14.44
N ARG A 598 52.80 -3.13 -13.85
CA ARG A 598 53.65 -2.08 -13.27
C ARG A 598 52.88 -1.10 -12.35
N CYS A 599 53.34 -1.06 -11.10
CA CYS A 599 53.54 0.12 -10.23
C CYS A 599 52.38 0.77 -9.43
N VAL A 600 52.67 0.89 -8.13
CA VAL A 600 52.05 1.62 -6.98
C VAL A 600 52.69 3.05 -6.89
N PRO A 601 52.40 4.02 -5.97
CA PRO A 601 51.20 4.56 -5.23
C PRO A 601 51.00 6.11 -5.41
N CYS A 602 50.00 6.74 -4.74
CA CYS A 602 50.08 7.94 -3.84
C CYS A 602 48.73 8.73 -3.74
N THR A 603 48.10 8.83 -2.55
CA THR A 603 48.09 9.91 -1.52
C THR A 603 47.22 11.15 -1.79
N SER A 604 46.31 11.46 -0.86
CA SER A 604 46.28 12.75 -0.12
C SER A 604 45.15 12.77 0.92
N SER A 605 45.52 13.24 2.10
CA SER A 605 44.71 13.42 3.31
C SER A 605 44.44 14.92 3.49
N ALA A 606 43.21 15.29 3.79
CA ALA A 606 42.86 16.57 4.42
C ALA A 606 41.65 16.34 5.32
N ALA A 607 41.95 15.83 6.51
CA ALA A 607 41.01 15.63 7.58
C ALA A 607 40.86 16.92 8.41
N ILE A 608 39.69 17.06 9.04
CA ILE A 608 39.48 17.74 10.33
C ILE A 608 39.55 19.27 10.32
N ARG A 609 38.37 19.91 10.33
CA ARG A 609 37.97 20.95 11.29
C ARG A 609 36.50 21.33 11.06
N PHE A 610 35.84 21.75 12.14
CA PHE A 610 34.43 22.14 12.26
C PHE A 610 33.43 21.03 12.62
N LEU A 611 33.74 20.39 13.76
CA LEU A 611 32.73 20.09 14.78
C LEU A 611 32.41 21.39 15.53
N THR A 612 31.14 21.80 15.55
CA THR A 612 30.33 22.16 16.74
C THR A 612 29.13 23.02 16.32
N THR A 613 27.93 22.45 16.39
CA THR A 613 26.74 23.18 16.82
C THR A 613 25.73 22.15 17.32
N GLU A 614 25.39 22.28 18.59
CA GLU A 614 24.54 21.38 19.36
C GLU A 614 23.11 21.35 18.78
N ALA A 615 22.60 20.15 18.52
CA ALA A 615 21.20 19.89 18.24
C ALA A 615 20.54 19.31 19.50
N ALA A 616 19.33 19.78 19.78
CA ALA A 616 18.48 19.48 20.93
C ALA A 616 18.27 17.96 21.17
N PRO A 617 17.97 17.55 22.43
CA PRO A 617 18.06 16.15 22.84
C PRO A 617 16.99 15.27 22.18
N ALA A 618 17.43 14.07 21.86
CA ALA A 618 16.70 13.00 21.20
C ALA A 618 15.50 12.50 22.03
N ALA A 619 14.39 12.22 21.34
CA ALA A 619 13.39 11.26 21.80
C ALA A 619 13.92 9.84 21.53
N GLU A 620 13.81 9.00 22.54
CA GLU A 620 14.35 7.64 22.62
C GLU A 620 13.79 6.66 21.58
N GLU A 621 14.60 5.64 21.34
CA GLU A 621 14.49 4.57 20.35
C GLU A 621 13.22 3.71 20.48
N THR A 622 12.48 3.54 19.38
CA THR A 622 11.50 2.45 19.19
C THR A 622 11.62 1.87 17.77
N PHE A 623 12.63 1.04 17.53
CA PHE A 623 12.77 0.29 16.28
C PHE A 623 11.99 -1.03 16.35
N GLY A 624 10.90 -1.11 15.58
CA GLY A 624 10.08 -2.32 15.42
C GLY A 624 8.62 -2.11 15.02
N ARG A 625 8.13 -0.86 14.97
CA ARG A 625 6.76 -0.54 14.54
C ARG A 625 6.78 0.19 13.19
N ASN A 626 5.94 -0.22 12.25
CA ASN A 626 5.60 0.61 11.09
C ASN A 626 4.76 1.79 11.60
N ILE A 627 5.42 2.86 12.05
CA ILE A 627 4.74 4.05 12.53
C ILE A 627 4.33 4.88 11.31
N VAL A 628 3.04 4.92 11.01
CA VAL A 628 2.42 5.63 9.89
C VAL A 628 2.04 7.05 10.30
N PHE A 629 1.42 7.19 11.48
CA PHE A 629 0.84 8.42 12.02
C PHE A 629 1.70 9.01 13.14
N ASP A 630 1.97 10.31 13.03
CA ASP A 630 2.55 11.13 14.10
C ASP A 630 1.47 11.42 15.15
N ARG A 631 1.45 10.62 16.22
CA ARG A 631 0.49 10.72 17.32
C ARG A 631 0.61 12.05 18.09
N GLN A 632 1.81 12.62 18.19
CA GLN A 632 2.02 13.92 18.84
C GLN A 632 1.45 15.06 18.00
N LEU A 633 1.56 14.97 16.68
CA LEU A 633 0.87 15.89 15.79
C LEU A 633 -0.65 15.73 15.89
N LYS A 634 -1.16 14.50 15.94
CA LYS A 634 -2.60 14.24 16.09
C LYS A 634 -3.16 14.83 17.39
N ARG A 635 -2.42 14.68 18.50
CA ARG A 635 -2.75 15.33 19.79
C ARG A 635 -2.85 16.86 19.63
N ARG A 636 -1.85 17.48 19.00
CA ARG A 636 -1.86 18.94 18.77
C ARG A 636 -3.01 19.39 17.87
N GLN A 637 -3.40 18.60 16.88
CA GLN A 637 -4.57 18.89 16.05
C GLN A 637 -5.86 18.88 16.87
N ARG A 638 -6.04 17.86 17.75
CA ARG A 638 -7.17 17.79 18.68
C ARG A 638 -7.20 18.99 19.64
N GLU A 639 -6.07 19.30 20.27
CA GLU A 639 -5.96 20.46 21.18
C GLU A 639 -6.19 21.80 20.48
N TRP A 640 -5.74 21.94 19.22
CA TRP A 640 -5.95 23.15 18.43
C TRP A 640 -7.42 23.33 18.04
N ALA A 641 -8.08 22.23 17.64
CA ALA A 641 -9.47 22.23 17.20
C ALA A 641 -10.41 22.72 18.30
N VAL A 642 -10.28 22.18 19.52
CA VAL A 642 -11.13 22.53 20.68
C VAL A 642 -11.05 24.02 21.04
N ARG A 643 -9.93 24.70 20.73
CA ARG A 643 -9.71 26.12 21.02
C ARG A 643 -10.38 27.06 20.01
N GLN A 644 -10.83 26.54 18.86
CA GLN A 644 -11.51 27.36 17.87
C GLN A 644 -12.94 27.65 18.31
N LYS A 645 -13.46 28.82 17.89
CA LYS A 645 -14.83 29.23 18.21
C LYS A 645 -15.86 28.37 17.49
N ASP A 646 -15.59 28.05 16.25
CA ASP A 646 -16.49 27.31 15.34
C ASP A 646 -16.34 25.79 15.51
N PHE A 647 -15.70 25.34 16.60
CA PHE A 647 -15.41 23.92 16.84
C PHE A 647 -16.66 23.06 16.92
N ASP A 648 -17.68 23.51 17.66
CA ASP A 648 -18.92 22.75 17.88
C ASP A 648 -19.70 22.60 16.57
N ASP A 649 -19.76 23.65 15.76
CA ASP A 649 -20.48 23.67 14.49
C ASP A 649 -19.95 22.63 13.48
N ALA A 650 -18.67 22.26 13.59
CA ALA A 650 -18.04 21.28 12.71
C ALA A 650 -18.16 19.82 13.19
N GLN A 651 -18.80 19.53 14.34
CA GLN A 651 -18.84 18.16 14.89
C GLN A 651 -19.97 17.27 14.34
N TYR A 652 -20.85 17.79 13.46
CA TYR A 652 -22.03 17.08 12.95
C TYR A 652 -21.78 15.65 12.46
N LEU A 653 -20.65 15.40 11.78
CA LEU A 653 -20.32 14.06 11.27
C LEU A 653 -20.02 13.09 12.42
N LYS A 654 -19.31 13.56 13.44
CA LYS A 654 -18.96 12.75 14.62
C LYS A 654 -20.17 12.52 15.52
N GLU A 655 -21.07 13.48 15.60
CA GLU A 655 -22.36 13.34 16.30
C GLU A 655 -23.26 12.31 15.63
N GLU A 656 -23.45 12.40 14.30
CA GLU A 656 -24.23 11.43 13.54
C GLU A 656 -23.70 10.00 13.68
N VAL A 657 -22.37 9.81 13.60
CA VAL A 657 -21.77 8.48 13.79
C VAL A 657 -21.80 8.04 15.25
N GLY A 658 -21.65 8.96 16.21
CA GLY A 658 -21.81 8.70 17.64
C GLY A 658 -23.19 8.16 17.97
N TRP A 659 -24.24 8.78 17.41
CA TRP A 659 -25.62 8.29 17.52
C TRP A 659 -25.80 6.90 16.91
N ARG A 660 -25.25 6.62 15.72
CA ARG A 660 -25.33 5.29 15.09
C ARG A 660 -24.57 4.19 15.83
N VAL A 661 -23.54 4.54 16.60
CA VAL A 661 -22.85 3.60 17.50
C VAL A 661 -23.72 3.35 18.74
N ALA A 662 -24.33 4.39 19.30
CA ALA A 662 -25.26 4.27 20.41
C ALA A 662 -26.51 3.44 20.07
N ASP A 663 -27.05 3.59 18.87
CA ASP A 663 -28.21 2.82 18.39
C ASP A 663 -27.95 1.30 18.46
N LYS A 664 -26.73 0.87 18.08
CA LYS A 664 -26.30 -0.54 18.19
C LYS A 664 -26.16 -1.04 19.63
N VAL A 665 -25.99 -0.14 20.60
CA VAL A 665 -25.98 -0.49 22.03
C VAL A 665 -27.39 -0.82 22.52
N PHE A 666 -28.43 -0.18 21.96
CA PHE A 666 -29.82 -0.47 22.32
C PHE A 666 -30.29 -1.86 21.91
N ASP A 667 -29.69 -2.43 20.86
CA ASP A 667 -29.93 -3.81 20.44
C ASP A 667 -29.38 -4.86 21.42
N LEU A 668 -28.55 -4.45 22.39
CA LEU A 668 -28.02 -5.36 23.40
C LEU A 668 -29.10 -5.65 24.45
N THR A 669 -29.48 -6.91 24.57
CA THR A 669 -30.44 -7.38 25.58
C THR A 669 -29.87 -7.42 27.01
N LYS A 670 -28.54 -7.30 27.14
CA LYS A 670 -27.80 -7.40 28.39
C LYS A 670 -27.43 -6.00 28.89
N PHE A 671 -27.70 -5.74 30.16
CA PHE A 671 -27.22 -4.54 30.86
C PHE A 671 -25.69 -4.58 31.01
N ASN A 672 -25.00 -3.47 30.75
CA ASN A 672 -23.55 -3.34 30.76
C ASN A 672 -23.09 -2.43 31.93
N PRO A 673 -22.69 -3.00 33.08
CA PRO A 673 -22.34 -2.22 34.26
C PRO A 673 -21.18 -1.25 34.06
N LEU A 674 -20.12 -1.68 33.36
CA LEU A 674 -18.94 -0.87 33.10
C LEU A 674 -18.60 -0.86 31.60
N THR A 675 -18.68 0.32 30.99
CA THR A 675 -18.47 0.55 29.56
C THR A 675 -17.28 1.48 29.33
N LEU A 676 -16.48 1.24 28.30
CA LEU A 676 -15.38 2.11 27.88
C LEU A 676 -15.65 2.72 26.51
N ASP A 677 -15.60 4.04 26.40
CA ASP A 677 -15.61 4.80 25.16
C ASP A 677 -14.18 5.22 24.79
N ILE A 678 -13.62 4.51 23.80
CA ILE A 678 -12.23 4.64 23.34
C ILE A 678 -12.14 5.70 22.24
N GLY A 679 -11.41 6.78 22.53
CA GLY A 679 -11.30 7.93 21.64
C GLY A 679 -12.58 8.75 21.63
N CYS A 680 -13.07 9.10 22.82
CA CYS A 680 -14.37 9.74 23.01
C CYS A 680 -14.48 11.13 22.33
N GLY A 681 -13.34 11.80 22.04
CA GLY A 681 -13.34 13.19 21.60
C GLY A 681 -14.05 14.08 22.62
N VAL A 682 -15.06 14.81 22.18
CA VAL A 682 -15.94 15.60 23.08
C VAL A 682 -17.17 14.81 23.56
N GLY A 683 -17.10 13.48 23.55
CA GLY A 683 -18.13 12.60 24.08
C GLY A 683 -19.35 12.45 23.17
N HIS A 684 -19.15 12.15 21.88
CA HIS A 684 -20.26 12.06 20.91
C HIS A 684 -21.24 10.91 21.15
N ILE A 685 -20.80 9.84 21.83
CA ILE A 685 -21.65 8.68 22.14
C ILE A 685 -22.45 8.89 23.44
N ALA A 686 -21.86 9.59 24.40
CA ALA A 686 -22.40 9.69 25.76
C ALA A 686 -23.82 10.26 25.85
N PRO A 687 -24.20 11.35 25.15
CA PRO A 687 -25.55 11.92 25.20
C PRO A 687 -26.66 10.88 24.91
N HIS A 688 -26.36 9.89 24.08
CA HIS A 688 -27.32 8.88 23.65
C HIS A 688 -27.36 7.65 24.55
N MET A 689 -26.57 7.57 25.63
CA MET A 689 -26.59 6.43 26.54
C MET A 689 -27.69 6.56 27.59
N ILE A 690 -28.40 5.46 27.85
CA ILE A 690 -29.45 5.38 28.87
C ILE A 690 -29.12 4.32 29.93
N LYS A 691 -29.66 4.49 31.13
CA LYS A 691 -29.41 3.57 32.25
C LYS A 691 -29.86 2.14 31.98
N GLU A 692 -30.87 1.90 31.15
CA GLU A 692 -31.33 0.55 30.84
C GLU A 692 -30.24 -0.32 30.20
N ASN A 693 -29.28 0.30 29.48
CA ASN A 693 -28.22 -0.40 28.76
C ASN A 693 -26.85 -0.26 29.42
N VAL A 694 -26.55 0.90 30.02
CA VAL A 694 -25.20 1.24 30.53
C VAL A 694 -25.24 1.79 31.95
N GLY A 695 -24.39 1.28 32.83
CA GLY A 695 -24.26 1.76 34.22
C GLY A 695 -23.26 2.90 34.38
N THR A 696 -21.98 2.60 34.18
CA THR A 696 -20.86 3.57 34.25
C THR A 696 -20.14 3.57 32.91
N LEU A 697 -19.99 4.76 32.31
CA LEU A 697 -19.28 4.99 31.06
C LEU A 697 -17.97 5.72 31.34
N VAL A 698 -16.87 5.04 31.08
CA VAL A 698 -15.52 5.59 31.14
C VAL A 698 -15.17 6.15 29.77
N GLN A 699 -14.94 7.45 29.67
CA GLN A 699 -14.53 8.12 28.44
C GLN A 699 -13.02 8.33 28.43
N CYS A 700 -12.35 7.97 27.34
CA CYS A 700 -10.93 8.23 27.20
C CYS A 700 -10.50 8.80 25.83
N ASP A 701 -9.54 9.71 25.87
CA ASP A 701 -8.88 10.30 24.70
C ASP A 701 -7.46 10.76 25.07
N MET A 702 -6.55 10.83 24.08
CA MET A 702 -5.21 11.36 24.29
C MET A 702 -5.20 12.87 24.62
N SER A 703 -6.23 13.61 24.19
CA SER A 703 -6.33 15.06 24.34
C SER A 703 -7.04 15.42 25.64
N GLU A 704 -6.28 15.98 26.57
CA GLU A 704 -6.79 16.47 27.85
C GLU A 704 -7.93 17.47 27.67
N THR A 705 -7.78 18.43 26.75
CA THR A 705 -8.82 19.43 26.47
C THR A 705 -10.11 18.85 25.90
N MET A 706 -10.04 17.76 25.13
CA MET A 706 -11.25 17.08 24.63
C MET A 706 -11.95 16.32 25.75
N VAL A 707 -11.20 15.61 26.58
CA VAL A 707 -11.72 14.88 27.74
C VAL A 707 -12.38 15.84 28.74
N GLU A 708 -11.75 16.96 29.06
CA GLU A 708 -12.34 17.98 29.96
C GLU A 708 -13.65 18.56 29.42
N ARG A 709 -13.74 18.74 28.10
CA ARG A 709 -14.93 19.25 27.41
C ARG A 709 -15.93 18.14 27.05
N SER A 710 -15.67 16.88 27.41
CA SER A 710 -16.51 15.77 26.95
C SER A 710 -17.93 15.87 27.53
N ASN A 711 -18.93 15.69 26.67
CA ASN A 711 -20.32 15.64 27.06
C ASN A 711 -20.60 14.43 27.95
N GLY A 712 -21.49 14.63 28.93
CA GLY A 712 -22.05 13.55 29.72
C GLY A 712 -23.23 12.87 29.01
N ALA A 713 -23.81 11.87 29.66
CA ALA A 713 -25.08 11.30 29.23
C ALA A 713 -26.24 12.25 29.55
N ASP A 714 -27.24 12.29 28.66
CA ASP A 714 -28.48 13.04 28.90
C ASP A 714 -29.26 12.44 30.08
N ASP A 715 -29.16 11.12 30.26
CA ASP A 715 -29.62 10.43 31.47
C ASP A 715 -28.62 10.63 32.62
N SER A 716 -29.03 11.45 33.59
CA SER A 716 -28.24 11.77 34.78
C SER A 716 -27.89 10.56 35.67
N GLU A 717 -28.56 9.42 35.48
CA GLU A 717 -28.28 8.21 36.26
C GLU A 717 -27.08 7.41 35.71
N VAL A 718 -26.66 7.66 34.47
CA VAL A 718 -25.45 7.07 33.89
C VAL A 718 -24.22 7.82 34.42
N LYS A 719 -23.34 7.08 35.11
CA LYS A 719 -22.13 7.68 35.70
C LYS A 719 -21.05 7.85 34.65
N ILE A 720 -20.50 9.06 34.54
CA ILE A 720 -19.43 9.39 33.59
C ILE A 720 -18.10 9.50 34.34
N GLU A 721 -17.12 8.70 33.93
CA GLU A 721 -15.73 8.82 34.38
C GLU A 721 -14.85 9.26 33.20
N ARG A 722 -13.91 10.16 33.43
CA ARG A 722 -13.07 10.75 32.39
C ARG A 722 -11.61 10.39 32.64
N VAL A 723 -10.94 9.84 31.63
CA VAL A 723 -9.56 9.38 31.74
C VAL A 723 -8.76 9.86 30.54
N VAL A 724 -7.69 10.63 30.80
CA VAL A 724 -6.74 10.99 29.76
C VAL A 724 -5.81 9.79 29.54
N CYS A 725 -5.89 9.17 28.36
CA CYS A 725 -5.01 8.08 27.99
C CYS A 725 -4.84 7.97 26.47
N ASP A 726 -3.70 7.47 26.01
CA ASP A 726 -3.50 7.19 24.59
C ASP A 726 -4.40 6.02 24.15
N GLU A 727 -5.31 6.29 23.20
CA GLU A 727 -6.20 5.26 22.68
C GLU A 727 -5.45 4.10 21.99
N GLU A 728 -4.20 4.29 21.55
CA GLU A 728 -3.39 3.23 20.93
C GLU A 728 -2.88 2.20 21.94
N THR A 729 -2.53 2.62 23.16
CA THR A 729 -1.89 1.73 24.15
C THR A 729 -2.86 1.20 25.19
N LEU A 730 -3.88 2.00 25.57
CA LEU A 730 -4.88 1.63 26.59
C LEU A 730 -4.23 1.09 27.89
N GLU A 731 -3.07 1.65 28.28
CA GLU A 731 -2.28 1.23 29.43
C GLU A 731 -3.00 1.27 30.79
N PRO A 732 -3.88 2.27 31.08
CA PRO A 732 -4.54 2.35 32.39
C PRO A 732 -5.50 1.19 32.71
N PHE A 733 -5.95 0.45 31.69
CA PHE A 733 -7.01 -0.53 31.81
C PHE A 733 -6.48 -1.96 32.03
N LYS A 734 -7.13 -2.69 32.94
CA LYS A 734 -6.79 -4.08 33.26
C LYS A 734 -7.48 -5.04 32.29
N ASN A 735 -6.96 -6.25 32.19
CA ASN A 735 -7.59 -7.30 31.40
C ASN A 735 -8.92 -7.73 32.05
N ASP A 736 -9.89 -8.12 31.22
CA ASP A 736 -11.24 -8.57 31.63
C ASP A 736 -11.94 -7.58 32.58
N GLN A 737 -11.80 -6.28 32.32
CA GLN A 737 -12.35 -5.21 33.16
C GLN A 737 -13.72 -4.74 32.70
N PHE A 738 -13.95 -4.61 31.39
CA PHE A 738 -15.13 -3.93 30.83
C PHE A 738 -16.16 -4.90 30.26
N ASP A 739 -17.44 -4.53 30.40
CA ASP A 739 -18.60 -5.30 29.91
C ASP A 739 -19.03 -4.87 28.50
N LEU A 740 -18.64 -3.67 28.05
CA LEU A 740 -18.88 -3.15 26.71
C LEU A 740 -17.73 -2.23 26.31
N LEU A 741 -17.20 -2.41 25.11
CA LEU A 741 -16.24 -1.48 24.51
C LEU A 741 -16.92 -0.73 23.37
N LEU A 742 -16.70 0.59 23.31
CA LEU A 742 -17.20 1.50 22.28
C LEU A 742 -16.02 2.25 21.66
N SER A 743 -16.06 2.53 20.36
CA SER A 743 -15.12 3.45 19.71
C SER A 743 -15.77 4.11 18.50
N SER A 744 -15.82 5.45 18.47
CA SER A 744 -16.39 6.20 17.34
C SER A 744 -15.34 7.05 16.65
N LEU A 745 -15.07 6.76 15.37
CA LEU A 745 -14.19 7.53 14.48
C LEU A 745 -12.81 7.86 15.06
N SER A 746 -12.21 6.93 15.81
CA SER A 746 -10.86 7.10 16.39
C SER A 746 -9.86 6.04 15.91
N ALA A 747 -10.33 4.80 15.70
CA ALA A 747 -9.47 3.66 15.39
C ALA A 747 -8.65 3.80 14.08
N HIS A 748 -9.08 4.62 13.12
CA HIS A 748 -8.33 4.87 11.89
C HIS A 748 -7.05 5.69 12.08
N TRP A 749 -6.76 6.17 13.29
CA TRP A 749 -5.52 6.88 13.66
C TRP A 749 -4.52 6.02 14.45
N ILE A 750 -4.77 4.72 14.56
CA ILE A 750 -3.93 3.74 15.26
C ILE A 750 -2.86 3.19 14.33
N ASN A 751 -1.60 3.17 14.76
CA ASN A 751 -0.51 2.64 13.94
C ASN A 751 -0.51 1.11 13.84
N ASP A 752 -0.72 0.41 14.96
CA ASP A 752 -0.80 -1.05 15.01
C ASP A 752 -2.21 -1.54 15.32
N LEU A 753 -3.09 -1.40 14.33
CA LEU A 753 -4.49 -1.80 14.45
C LEU A 753 -4.69 -3.29 14.83
N PRO A 754 -3.89 -4.26 14.33
CA PRO A 754 -3.97 -5.65 14.80
C PRO A 754 -3.67 -5.83 16.30
N GLN A 755 -2.59 -5.22 16.81
CA GLN A 755 -2.27 -5.28 18.24
C GLN A 755 -3.31 -4.53 19.08
N TRP A 756 -3.84 -3.41 18.56
CA TRP A 756 -4.88 -2.65 19.21
C TRP A 756 -6.19 -3.44 19.37
N PHE A 757 -6.65 -4.14 18.32
CA PHE A 757 -7.79 -5.05 18.43
C PHE A 757 -7.54 -6.17 19.44
N ARG A 758 -6.31 -6.70 19.49
CA ARG A 758 -5.94 -7.69 20.51
C ARG A 758 -5.98 -7.11 21.92
N ARG A 759 -5.52 -5.87 22.10
CA ARG A 759 -5.58 -5.16 23.38
C ARG A 759 -7.03 -4.91 23.82
N CYS A 760 -7.90 -4.50 22.90
CA CYS A 760 -9.34 -4.36 23.16
C CYS A 760 -9.95 -5.71 23.57
N TYR A 761 -9.58 -6.81 22.89
CA TYR A 761 -10.00 -8.15 23.26
C TYR A 761 -9.56 -8.55 24.67
N ASP A 762 -8.34 -8.20 25.08
CA ASP A 762 -7.82 -8.54 26.41
C ASP A 762 -8.49 -7.73 27.53
N ILE A 763 -8.89 -6.48 27.27
CA ILE A 763 -9.57 -5.59 28.22
C ILE A 763 -11.05 -5.95 28.42
N LEU A 764 -11.71 -6.44 27.37
CA LEU A 764 -13.12 -6.83 27.38
C LEU A 764 -13.32 -8.15 28.15
N LYS A 765 -14.38 -8.29 28.94
CA LYS A 765 -14.73 -9.56 29.61
C LYS A 765 -15.24 -10.61 28.60
N PRO A 766 -15.20 -11.91 28.94
CA PRO A 766 -15.91 -12.94 28.17
C PRO A 766 -17.42 -12.65 28.05
N ASP A 767 -18.05 -13.10 26.96
CA ASP A 767 -19.49 -12.92 26.67
C ASP A 767 -19.94 -11.45 26.57
N CYS A 768 -19.04 -10.59 26.10
CA CYS A 768 -19.27 -9.17 25.98
C CYS A 768 -18.90 -8.66 24.56
N PRO A 769 -19.59 -7.62 24.06
CA PRO A 769 -19.36 -7.09 22.72
C PRO A 769 -18.38 -5.91 22.70
N PHE A 770 -17.71 -5.77 21.56
CA PHE A 770 -16.99 -4.57 21.15
C PHE A 770 -17.71 -3.98 19.94
N ILE A 771 -18.19 -2.74 20.07
CA ILE A 771 -18.88 -2.01 19.00
C ILE A 771 -18.02 -0.81 18.61
N GLY A 772 -17.81 -0.59 17.33
CA GLY A 772 -17.09 0.60 16.90
C GLY A 772 -17.36 1.03 15.47
N ALA A 773 -16.93 2.25 15.16
CA ALA A 773 -17.00 2.84 13.84
C ALA A 773 -15.67 3.48 13.46
N LEU A 774 -15.23 3.30 12.22
CA LEU A 774 -13.99 3.89 11.70
C LEU A 774 -14.15 4.33 10.24
N LEU A 775 -13.32 5.30 9.81
CA LEU A 775 -13.28 5.73 8.40
C LEU A 775 -12.51 4.73 7.55
N SER A 776 -13.05 4.43 6.36
CA SER A 776 -12.46 3.46 5.43
C SER A 776 -11.85 4.10 4.19
N GLU A 777 -11.22 3.24 3.37
CA GLU A 777 -10.91 3.55 1.97
C GLU A 777 -12.12 4.21 1.28
N ASP A 778 -11.83 5.08 0.31
CA ASP A 778 -12.76 6.00 -0.37
C ASP A 778 -13.22 7.23 0.42
N THR A 779 -12.87 7.36 1.70
CA THR A 779 -13.08 8.62 2.44
C THR A 779 -12.26 9.77 1.82
N LEU A 780 -12.96 10.89 1.53
CA LEU A 780 -12.43 12.12 0.93
C LEU A 780 -11.74 11.90 -0.43
N TYR A 781 -12.22 10.93 -1.23
CA TYR A 781 -11.58 10.62 -2.50
C TYR A 781 -11.62 11.82 -3.48
N GLU A 782 -12.67 12.66 -3.43
CA GLU A 782 -12.82 13.84 -4.27
C GLU A 782 -11.71 14.86 -3.98
N LEU A 783 -11.46 15.14 -2.69
CA LEU A 783 -10.40 16.03 -2.23
C LEU A 783 -9.02 15.44 -2.58
N ARG A 784 -8.85 14.13 -2.41
CA ARG A 784 -7.60 13.41 -2.71
C ARG A 784 -7.22 13.56 -4.16
N VAL A 785 -8.12 13.16 -5.05
CA VAL A 785 -7.88 13.17 -6.50
C VAL A 785 -7.64 14.60 -6.99
N SER A 786 -8.39 15.58 -6.49
CA SER A 786 -8.24 16.98 -6.88
C SER A 786 -6.88 17.56 -6.49
N LEU A 787 -6.40 17.29 -5.26
CA LEU A 787 -5.06 17.70 -4.81
C LEU A 787 -3.94 16.99 -5.59
N GLN A 788 -4.08 15.69 -5.84
CA GLN A 788 -3.08 14.91 -6.58
C GLN A 788 -2.93 15.37 -8.03
N LEU A 789 -4.04 15.64 -8.72
CA LEU A 789 -4.02 16.15 -10.09
C LEU A 789 -3.43 17.57 -10.15
N ALA A 790 -3.80 18.43 -9.19
CA ALA A 790 -3.24 19.78 -9.11
C ALA A 790 -1.73 19.78 -8.88
N GLU A 791 -1.20 18.92 -8.02
CA GLU A 791 0.24 18.80 -7.82
C GLU A 791 0.94 18.20 -9.04
N MET A 792 0.37 17.17 -9.65
CA MET A 792 0.94 16.58 -10.85
C MET A 792 1.08 17.63 -11.97
N GLU A 793 0.09 18.51 -12.14
CA GLU A 793 0.14 19.62 -13.09
C GLU A 793 1.17 20.70 -12.70
N ARG A 794 1.22 21.11 -11.42
CA ARG A 794 1.96 22.30 -10.97
C ARG A 794 3.40 22.03 -10.54
N THR A 795 3.67 20.87 -9.97
CA THR A 795 4.97 20.49 -9.40
C THR A 795 5.60 19.30 -10.10
N GLY A 796 4.84 18.56 -10.94
CA GLY A 796 5.34 17.37 -11.65
C GLY A 796 5.50 16.15 -10.74
N GLY A 797 4.95 16.19 -9.52
CA GLY A 797 4.96 15.10 -8.55
C GLY A 797 3.65 15.03 -7.78
N VAL A 798 3.50 14.01 -6.93
CA VAL A 798 2.30 13.80 -6.12
C VAL A 798 2.69 13.70 -4.66
N GLY A 799 2.11 14.56 -3.82
CA GLY A 799 2.23 14.55 -2.37
C GLY A 799 1.07 13.81 -1.70
N SER A 800 1.34 13.26 -0.50
CA SER A 800 0.29 12.73 0.37
C SER A 800 -0.31 13.87 1.20
N HIS A 801 -1.58 14.19 0.96
CA HIS A 801 -2.33 15.23 1.70
C HIS A 801 -3.50 14.68 2.51
N ILE A 802 -3.86 13.41 2.30
CA ILE A 802 -4.91 12.71 3.04
C ILE A 802 -4.31 11.44 3.61
N SER A 803 -4.66 11.14 4.85
CA SER A 803 -4.21 9.93 5.56
C SER A 803 -4.65 8.65 4.83
N PRO A 804 -3.85 7.58 4.85
CA PRO A 804 -4.30 6.27 4.42
C PRO A 804 -5.40 5.75 5.36
N PHE A 805 -6.41 5.09 4.79
CA PHE A 805 -7.50 4.44 5.53
C PHE A 805 -7.49 2.93 5.27
N ILE A 806 -8.10 2.17 6.18
CA ILE A 806 -8.22 0.71 6.06
C ILE A 806 -9.31 0.31 5.05
N LYS A 807 -9.10 -0.82 4.38
CA LYS A 807 -10.12 -1.39 3.47
C LYS A 807 -11.23 -2.06 4.27
N PRO A 808 -12.51 -1.95 3.85
CA PRO A 808 -13.61 -2.58 4.56
C PRO A 808 -13.47 -4.10 4.77
N GLN A 809 -12.85 -4.79 3.81
CA GLN A 809 -12.68 -6.24 3.86
C GLN A 809 -11.66 -6.68 4.92
N ASP A 810 -10.72 -5.82 5.29
CA ASP A 810 -9.63 -6.16 6.20
C ASP A 810 -10.10 -6.13 7.67
N VAL A 811 -11.04 -5.24 8.04
CA VAL A 811 -11.52 -5.06 9.42
C VAL A 811 -12.05 -6.37 10.02
N GLY A 812 -12.86 -7.12 9.28
CA GLY A 812 -13.39 -8.41 9.75
C GLY A 812 -12.29 -9.46 9.98
N SER A 813 -11.28 -9.48 9.11
CA SER A 813 -10.14 -10.38 9.26
C SER A 813 -9.29 -10.04 10.48
N LEU A 814 -9.14 -8.75 10.79
CA LEU A 814 -8.40 -8.26 11.95
C LEU A 814 -9.11 -8.58 13.27
N LEU A 815 -10.42 -8.36 13.34
CA LEU A 815 -11.24 -8.73 14.49
C LEU A 815 -11.19 -10.24 14.75
N ASN A 816 -11.35 -11.05 13.70
CA ASN A 816 -11.28 -12.51 13.82
C ASN A 816 -9.89 -12.97 14.29
N ARG A 817 -8.82 -12.37 13.73
CA ARG A 817 -7.43 -12.66 14.15
C ARG A 817 -7.15 -12.24 15.60
N ALA A 818 -7.79 -11.19 16.11
CA ALA A 818 -7.67 -10.78 17.51
C ALA A 818 -8.38 -11.77 18.46
N GLY A 819 -9.37 -12.52 17.96
CA GLY A 819 -10.10 -13.56 18.68
C GLY A 819 -11.60 -13.28 18.82
N PHE A 820 -12.12 -12.19 18.24
CA PHE A 820 -13.56 -11.90 18.27
C PHE A 820 -14.33 -12.90 17.39
N ASP A 821 -15.52 -13.27 17.86
CA ASP A 821 -16.49 -14.13 17.17
C ASP A 821 -17.80 -13.35 16.91
N MET A 822 -18.73 -13.93 16.14
CA MET A 822 -20.00 -13.30 15.76
C MET A 822 -19.82 -11.87 15.21
N ILE A 823 -18.82 -11.70 14.34
CA ILE A 823 -18.46 -10.40 13.79
C ILE A 823 -19.52 -9.94 12.78
N THR A 824 -20.06 -8.74 13.01
CA THR A 824 -20.97 -8.05 12.09
C THR A 824 -20.27 -6.80 11.57
N LEU A 825 -20.34 -6.55 10.26
CA LEU A 825 -19.76 -5.38 9.61
C LEU A 825 -20.82 -4.71 8.75
N ASP A 826 -21.04 -3.41 8.97
CA ASP A 826 -21.91 -2.56 8.16
C ASP A 826 -21.07 -1.44 7.54
N SER A 827 -21.36 -1.10 6.30
CA SER A 827 -20.66 -0.04 5.58
C SER A 827 -21.65 1.00 5.09
N ASP A 828 -21.50 2.20 5.63
CA ASP A 828 -22.32 3.36 5.31
C ASP A 828 -21.51 4.40 4.53
N GLU A 829 -22.20 5.14 3.68
CA GLU A 829 -21.65 6.26 2.93
C GLU A 829 -22.42 7.52 3.29
N ILE A 830 -21.69 8.54 3.75
CA ILE A 830 -22.26 9.84 4.13
C ILE A 830 -21.63 10.89 3.22
N GLU A 831 -22.45 11.46 2.32
CA GLU A 831 -22.05 12.57 1.45
C GLU A 831 -22.45 13.90 2.09
N VAL A 832 -21.48 14.79 2.32
CA VAL A 832 -21.70 16.13 2.87
C VAL A 832 -21.35 17.17 1.81
N GLY A 833 -22.28 18.10 1.54
CA GLY A 833 -22.09 19.14 0.53
C GLY A 833 -21.56 20.45 1.13
N TYR A 834 -20.39 20.88 0.69
CA TYR A 834 -19.72 22.11 1.14
C TYR A 834 -19.86 23.26 0.12
N PRO A 835 -19.78 24.54 0.56
CA PRO A 835 -19.82 25.67 -0.37
C PRO A 835 -18.58 25.79 -1.25
N ASN A 836 -17.41 25.35 -0.77
CA ASN A 836 -16.16 25.30 -1.51
C ASN A 836 -15.16 24.34 -0.85
N MET A 837 -14.09 23.99 -1.58
CA MET A 837 -13.04 23.09 -1.09
C MET A 837 -12.35 23.61 0.19
N PHE A 838 -12.21 24.92 0.36
CA PHE A 838 -11.52 25.49 1.54
C PHE A 838 -12.35 25.36 2.81
N ALA A 839 -13.68 25.50 2.71
CA ALA A 839 -14.61 25.26 3.82
C ALA A 839 -14.50 23.80 4.28
N LEU A 840 -14.50 22.84 3.34
CA LEU A 840 -14.25 21.42 3.66
C LEU A 840 -12.91 21.23 4.40
N MET A 841 -11.82 21.81 3.87
CA MET A 841 -10.51 21.69 4.52
C MET A 841 -10.48 22.31 5.92
N TYR A 842 -11.23 23.38 6.14
CA TYR A 842 -11.34 24.04 7.44
C TYR A 842 -12.16 23.20 8.43
N ASP A 843 -13.31 22.68 8.03
CA ASP A 843 -14.12 21.75 8.84
C ASP A 843 -13.31 20.50 9.21
N LEU A 844 -12.51 19.94 8.30
CA LEU A 844 -11.62 18.82 8.62
C LEU A 844 -10.55 19.18 9.66
N GLN A 845 -10.11 20.44 9.72
CA GLN A 845 -9.23 20.92 10.80
C GLN A 845 -10.00 21.04 12.12
N LEU A 846 -11.23 21.55 12.09
CA LEU A 846 -12.10 21.69 13.27
C LEU A 846 -12.59 20.36 13.83
N MET A 847 -12.83 19.36 12.98
CA MET A 847 -13.09 17.96 13.40
C MET A 847 -11.83 17.27 13.96
N ALA A 848 -10.68 17.94 13.88
CA ALA A 848 -9.36 17.37 14.13
C ALA A 848 -9.03 16.17 13.22
N GLU A 849 -9.67 16.00 12.06
CA GLU A 849 -9.44 14.90 11.09
C GLU A 849 -8.37 15.23 10.03
N SER A 850 -7.53 16.22 10.32
CA SER A 850 -6.41 16.61 9.44
C SER A 850 -5.36 15.51 9.30
N HIS A 851 -4.69 15.49 8.15
CA HIS A 851 -3.62 14.55 7.82
C HIS A 851 -2.45 14.63 8.81
N CYS A 852 -2.00 13.47 9.33
CA CYS A 852 -0.94 13.40 10.34
C CYS A 852 0.13 12.32 10.07
N THR A 853 0.40 11.94 8.82
CA THR A 853 1.49 10.97 8.54
C THR A 853 2.88 11.60 8.67
N PHE A 854 3.91 10.78 8.95
CA PHE A 854 5.30 11.23 8.98
C PHE A 854 5.84 11.66 7.62
N SER A 855 5.31 11.11 6.52
CA SER A 855 5.71 11.42 5.14
C SER A 855 4.96 12.60 4.53
N ARG A 856 4.15 13.33 5.31
CA ARG A 856 3.35 14.45 4.82
C ARG A 856 4.18 15.63 4.34
N SER A 857 3.66 16.34 3.36
CA SER A 857 4.16 17.69 3.05
C SER A 857 3.73 18.67 4.14
N PRO A 858 4.63 19.49 4.70
CA PRO A 858 4.26 20.41 5.78
C PRO A 858 3.42 21.60 5.34
N THR A 859 3.49 21.97 4.05
CA THR A 859 2.77 23.12 3.48
C THR A 859 2.29 22.78 2.08
N ILE A 860 1.09 23.26 1.72
CA ILE A 860 0.55 23.20 0.37
C ILE A 860 0.73 24.58 -0.27
N ARG A 861 1.28 24.61 -1.49
CA ARG A 861 1.49 25.89 -2.20
C ARG A 861 0.15 26.49 -2.61
N LYS A 862 0.07 27.82 -2.60
CA LYS A 862 -1.17 28.54 -2.96
C LYS A 862 -1.63 28.27 -4.39
N ASP A 863 -0.70 28.15 -5.34
CA ASP A 863 -1.02 27.83 -6.73
C ASP A 863 -1.60 26.43 -6.89
N VAL A 864 -1.09 25.44 -6.15
CA VAL A 864 -1.65 24.09 -6.06
C VAL A 864 -3.07 24.12 -5.50
N LEU A 865 -3.30 24.86 -4.41
CA LEU A 865 -4.63 24.97 -3.80
C LEU A 865 -5.67 25.60 -4.74
N LEU A 866 -5.30 26.63 -5.49
CA LEU A 866 -6.19 27.26 -6.46
C LEU A 866 -6.49 26.32 -7.64
N ALA A 867 -5.49 25.56 -8.11
CA ALA A 867 -5.70 24.56 -9.15
C ALA A 867 -6.58 23.41 -8.67
N ALA A 868 -6.34 22.91 -7.45
CA ALA A 868 -7.11 21.85 -6.83
C ALA A 868 -8.58 22.26 -6.64
N GLU A 869 -8.85 23.50 -6.22
CA GLU A 869 -10.22 24.01 -6.08
C GLU A 869 -10.96 24.01 -7.42
N ALA A 870 -10.32 24.51 -8.49
CA ALA A 870 -10.91 24.52 -9.83
C ALA A 870 -11.16 23.11 -10.36
N ILE A 871 -10.23 22.18 -10.12
CA ILE A 871 -10.36 20.77 -10.49
C ILE A 871 -11.51 20.12 -9.72
N TYR A 872 -11.58 20.31 -8.40
CA TYR A 872 -12.64 19.78 -7.55
C TYR A 872 -14.00 20.28 -8.01
N ARG A 873 -14.13 21.59 -8.21
CA ARG A 873 -15.35 22.22 -8.70
C ARG A 873 -15.81 21.61 -10.02
N THR A 874 -14.88 21.43 -10.96
CA THR A 874 -15.22 20.99 -12.32
C THR A 874 -15.58 19.50 -12.37
N MET A 875 -14.90 18.66 -11.59
CA MET A 875 -15.11 17.21 -11.65
C MET A 875 -16.24 16.72 -10.75
N TYR A 876 -16.46 17.38 -9.61
CA TYR A 876 -17.33 16.83 -8.56
C TYR A 876 -18.46 17.75 -8.13
N ALA A 877 -18.40 19.07 -8.35
CA ALA A 877 -19.46 19.94 -7.86
C ALA A 877 -20.80 19.64 -8.51
N LYS A 878 -21.84 19.48 -7.68
CA LYS A 878 -23.23 19.26 -8.08
C LYS A 878 -24.08 20.33 -7.42
N ASP A 879 -24.98 20.96 -8.18
CA ASP A 879 -25.90 21.99 -7.66
C ASP A 879 -25.21 23.12 -6.89
N GLY A 880 -23.98 23.49 -7.30
CA GLY A 880 -23.19 24.53 -6.64
C GLY A 880 -22.57 24.14 -5.29
N LYS A 881 -22.68 22.87 -4.89
CA LYS A 881 -22.04 22.30 -3.69
C LYS A 881 -20.89 21.35 -4.07
N TYR A 882 -19.91 21.26 -3.18
CA TYR A 882 -18.71 20.42 -3.29
C TYR A 882 -18.95 19.19 -2.41
N PRO A 883 -19.26 18.02 -2.99
CA PRO A 883 -19.54 16.82 -2.22
C PRO A 883 -18.25 16.26 -1.62
N ALA A 884 -18.27 15.93 -0.34
CA ALA A 884 -17.23 15.17 0.32
C ALA A 884 -17.82 13.87 0.86
N THR A 885 -17.30 12.75 0.35
CA THR A 885 -17.79 11.42 0.73
C THR A 885 -17.00 10.87 1.91
N PHE A 886 -17.71 10.49 2.97
CA PHE A 886 -17.16 9.81 4.14
C PHE A 886 -17.69 8.38 4.17
N ARG A 887 -16.78 7.41 4.07
CA ARG A 887 -17.15 5.99 4.13
C ARG A 887 -16.88 5.47 5.53
N VAL A 888 -17.94 5.12 6.25
CA VAL A 888 -17.89 4.69 7.65
C VAL A 888 -18.15 3.19 7.70
N ILE A 889 -17.26 2.45 8.35
CA ILE A 889 -17.49 1.04 8.67
C ILE A 889 -17.86 0.95 10.13
N SER A 890 -19.06 0.46 10.40
CA SER A 890 -19.45 0.02 11.74
C SER A 890 -19.15 -1.47 11.90
N PHE A 891 -18.69 -1.87 13.07
CA PHE A 891 -18.44 -3.26 13.40
C PHE A 891 -18.93 -3.62 14.80
N ILE A 892 -19.34 -4.88 14.95
CA ILE A 892 -19.64 -5.51 16.23
C ILE A 892 -18.82 -6.80 16.28
N GLY A 893 -18.07 -7.04 17.34
CA GLY A 893 -17.34 -8.29 17.57
C GLY A 893 -17.51 -8.76 19.01
N TRP A 894 -17.78 -10.04 19.22
CA TRP A 894 -18.01 -10.59 20.55
C TRP A 894 -16.81 -11.36 21.06
N LYS A 895 -16.46 -11.20 22.33
CA LYS A 895 -15.46 -12.07 22.97
C LYS A 895 -16.13 -13.39 23.38
N PRO A 896 -15.65 -14.55 22.89
CA PRO A 896 -16.26 -15.84 23.20
C PRO A 896 -16.18 -16.15 24.70
N GLY A 897 -17.29 -16.64 25.25
CA GLY A 897 -17.40 -17.11 26.63
C GLY A 897 -18.41 -18.25 26.76
N PRO A 898 -18.63 -18.75 28.00
CA PRO A 898 -19.49 -19.90 28.27
C PRO A 898 -20.96 -19.69 27.91
N ASP A 899 -21.47 -18.46 28.04
CA ASP A 899 -22.89 -18.14 27.83
C ASP A 899 -23.19 -17.75 26.37
N MET A 900 -22.17 -17.70 25.51
CA MET A 900 -22.33 -17.39 24.09
C MET A 900 -23.14 -18.47 23.35
N PRO A 901 -24.18 -18.09 22.60
CA PRO A 901 -24.97 -19.02 21.82
C PRO A 901 -24.10 -19.69 20.75
N LYS A 902 -23.97 -21.02 20.83
CA LYS A 902 -23.22 -21.79 19.83
C LYS A 902 -24.01 -21.88 18.53
N PRO A 903 -23.37 -21.77 17.36
CA PRO A 903 -24.02 -22.00 16.07
C PRO A 903 -24.68 -23.39 16.07
N ALA A 904 -25.95 -23.45 15.67
CA ALA A 904 -26.66 -24.71 15.53
C ALA A 904 -25.95 -25.60 14.49
N LYS A 905 -25.95 -26.93 14.68
CA LYS A 905 -25.32 -27.86 13.73
C LYS A 905 -25.91 -27.65 12.34
N ARG A 906 -25.07 -27.60 11.30
CA ARG A 906 -25.53 -27.44 9.92
C ARG A 906 -26.55 -28.52 9.57
N GLY A 907 -27.77 -28.14 9.16
CA GLY A 907 -28.89 -29.06 8.91
C GLY A 907 -29.84 -29.31 10.10
N SER A 908 -29.61 -28.71 11.27
CA SER A 908 -30.51 -28.79 12.44
C SER A 908 -31.64 -27.75 12.43
N GLN A 909 -31.99 -27.22 11.25
CA GLN A 909 -33.12 -26.29 11.10
C GLN A 909 -34.44 -27.06 11.24
N ASN A 910 -35.18 -26.77 12.33
CA ASN A 910 -36.49 -27.37 12.59
C ASN A 910 -37.64 -26.59 11.96
N VAL A 911 -37.38 -25.40 11.42
CA VAL A 911 -38.41 -24.50 10.87
C VAL A 911 -37.94 -23.91 9.55
N SER A 912 -38.82 -23.93 8.55
CA SER A 912 -38.58 -23.32 7.24
C SER A 912 -38.71 -21.80 7.34
N PHE A 913 -37.85 -21.06 6.62
CA PHE A 913 -37.97 -19.61 6.44
C PHE A 913 -39.33 -19.18 5.86
N LYS A 914 -40.05 -20.08 5.18
CA LYS A 914 -41.41 -19.82 4.67
C LYS A 914 -42.46 -19.64 5.77
N ASP A 915 -42.23 -20.18 6.96
CA ASP A 915 -43.16 -20.12 8.09
C ASP A 915 -42.86 -18.97 9.06
N LEU A 916 -41.87 -18.10 8.76
CA LEU A 916 -41.52 -16.96 9.61
C LEU A 916 -42.70 -16.04 9.90
N GLY A 917 -43.57 -15.80 8.91
CA GLY A 917 -44.76 -14.96 9.08
C GLY A 917 -45.71 -15.48 10.17
N LYS A 918 -45.87 -16.81 10.27
CA LYS A 918 -46.72 -17.45 11.29
C LYS A 918 -46.12 -17.39 12.70
N ILE A 919 -44.79 -17.33 12.79
CA ILE A 919 -44.06 -17.21 14.07
C ILE A 919 -44.14 -15.78 14.61
N VAL A 920 -44.13 -14.78 13.71
CA VAL A 920 -44.30 -13.38 14.08
C VAL A 920 -45.75 -13.09 14.51
N GLU A 921 -46.73 -13.79 13.91
CA GLU A 921 -48.15 -13.65 14.26
C GLU A 921 -48.57 -14.36 15.55
N ASP A 922 -47.91 -15.47 15.95
CA ASP A 922 -48.23 -16.22 17.18
C ASP A 922 -46.98 -16.50 18.06
N PRO A 923 -46.72 -15.64 19.08
CA PRO A 923 -45.56 -15.77 19.98
C PRO A 923 -45.54 -17.08 20.80
N HIS A 924 -46.69 -17.73 21.00
CA HIS A 924 -46.77 -18.99 21.76
C HIS A 924 -46.24 -20.20 20.98
N LEU A 925 -46.22 -20.11 19.64
CA LEU A 925 -45.71 -21.17 18.77
C LEU A 925 -44.20 -21.39 18.97
N MET A 926 -43.45 -20.32 19.24
CA MET A 926 -42.01 -20.38 19.51
C MET A 926 -41.69 -21.13 20.80
N LYS A 927 -42.51 -20.92 21.85
CA LYS A 927 -42.33 -21.52 23.17
C LYS A 927 -42.60 -23.03 23.18
N ASN A 928 -43.62 -23.47 22.44
CA ASN A 928 -43.95 -24.89 22.26
C ASN A 928 -42.88 -25.66 21.44
N LEU A 929 -42.17 -24.97 20.54
CA LEU A 929 -41.07 -25.55 19.75
C LEU A 929 -39.77 -25.66 20.57
N SER A 930 -39.54 -24.78 21.55
CA SER A 930 -38.42 -24.90 22.48
C SER A 930 -38.64 -25.98 23.54
N GLU A 931 -39.86 -26.13 24.07
CA GLU A 931 -40.18 -27.13 25.12
C GLU A 931 -40.13 -28.57 24.59
N LYS A 932 -40.44 -28.81 23.30
CA LYS A 932 -40.29 -30.13 22.67
C LYS A 932 -38.85 -30.68 22.61
N LYS A 933 -37.85 -29.83 22.84
CA LYS A 933 -36.43 -30.18 22.73
C LYS A 933 -35.93 -30.90 23.98
N ASP A 934 -36.50 -30.61 25.15
CA ASP A 934 -36.05 -31.19 26.44
C ASP A 934 -36.53 -32.64 26.64
N ASP A 935 -37.67 -33.04 26.04
CA ASP A 935 -38.16 -34.42 26.15
C ASP A 935 -37.37 -35.42 25.27
N SER A 936 -36.71 -34.96 24.19
CA SER A 936 -36.02 -35.85 23.24
C SER A 936 -34.61 -36.26 23.65
N ASP A 937 -33.99 -35.59 24.63
CA ASP A 937 -32.65 -35.93 25.14
C ASP A 937 -32.68 -36.92 26.34
N SER A 938 -33.86 -37.46 26.68
CA SER A 938 -34.07 -38.43 27.77
C SER A 938 -34.30 -39.90 27.33
N ARG A 939 -33.94 -40.26 26.09
CA ARG A 939 -33.98 -41.65 25.59
C ARG A 939 -32.67 -42.15 25.02
#